data_AF-A0A2D6XGE3-F1
#
_entry.id   AF-A0A2D6XGE3-F1
#
_cell.length_a   1.000
_cell.length_b   1.000
_cell.length_c   1.000
_cell.angle_alpha   90.00
_cell.angle_beta   90.00
_cell.angle_gamma   90.00
#
_symmetry.space_group_name_H-M   'P 1'
#
loop_
_entity.id
_entity.type
_entity.pdbx_description
1 polymer ?
#
loop_
_entity_poly.entity_id
_entity_poly.type
_entity_poly.pdbx_seq_one_letter_code
_entity_poly.pdbx_strand_id
1 'polypeptide(L)'
;MPTFEPIDHSKSIAVDLDDNKILNIYCPDIMAGSTDKLRDAFGNYWQKITDDDGNVEIEPHLLEIENEIEDLRGRYVSRMDTISDYIEKIEINPYKITPISSDVLIPNYKIPMRLYANEETTRGDKFWQTLFVGGSFGTTTYPSLINDTTIFYDEAFRYQIPYSQMETKYMETTETTEDIYQITYDYNFYDSRVRKYQEWTLGLESELLIPNWEIMRIMSYLTYFGESFTDEDELNAALERLDFIVPYYELGVKAALFEEYGTSTTMDTDGTIIDLWTTEDRAISAEVRDGIATFLWSLGNSAARELFLDLIEKISENFSRLTGTQKNTIIERQKNIILDNQYFVDGLMGEDENEDVANLPYYMIINFPRQEGGSADLSLYDSTNTKYYIRDSIAENNFSAKFLEILKDVHNKDFPTVEFGTKSFETTLAYMSGSSAEETKEISDNTNTSFRVLDFPLFLTETYNQYSGSLNSNYVFGGKYSEAHNTTYSDTDLYRFYDNQNVLTVINDVVDLMSTWMDISYDPGTLESVSDAVADESTPAYELLQALFNPSYNHTETLAYRIEKVGGMSAGDQTTTKVLQNYWIFNSAYAPDNLTLYDSQVKYGETYTYNCYAYVLVLAHRYKYGDFRLTQQIGTIDIDAGEEGPEYYCLQFYDPKTNDFADQIFFNGAGLEPGYTDDILTSALAMGIPEIAESANEHATSMQELSKHPHLAECHLYLEPCLKLLEIPLFSKTLKILDNPGNDMITIPFQYLDASQQIGFNTIYESFLKEPYPAIVTDADVTLRKDYLHARDLFETDDIVFQSESPPRYVEVYRMDEPPTALTDFNTNLRQTIDLLIEDSEYTYSQTIVNDVLQTNKKYYYLFRFLSENKIPGHLSQILECELVDDGGYIYSKFNTLEDSDLETDIFINPSIKFKKIIQLQPHVAQLTLDTSGVDYQNTATQELNNLQIGIVDEPVWEKTFKLRLTSQKTGQQLDLNVTFNIKEEDRWASPT
;
A
#
# COMPACT_ATOMS: atom_id res chain seq x y z
N MET A 1 30.82 14.95 -43.95
CA MET A 1 30.07 13.72 -43.66
C MET A 1 30.56 13.16 -42.32
N PRO A 2 29.97 13.61 -41.20
CA PRO A 2 29.84 12.76 -40.04
C PRO A 2 28.57 11.91 -40.20
N THR A 3 28.69 10.62 -39.88
CA THR A 3 27.58 9.70 -39.64
C THR A 3 26.85 10.18 -38.39
N PHE A 4 25.57 10.55 -38.53
CA PHE A 4 24.68 10.70 -37.39
C PHE A 4 24.34 9.29 -36.91
N GLU A 5 24.69 8.98 -35.67
CA GLU A 5 24.13 7.83 -34.96
C GLU A 5 22.64 8.10 -34.71
N PRO A 6 21.77 7.08 -34.76
CA PRO A 6 20.39 7.21 -34.31
C PRO A 6 20.40 7.67 -32.85
N ILE A 7 19.47 8.55 -32.50
CA ILE A 7 19.22 8.89 -31.10
C ILE A 7 18.79 7.58 -30.42
N ASP A 8 19.61 7.16 -29.47
CA ASP A 8 19.36 5.98 -28.66
C ASP A 8 18.19 6.25 -27.70
N HIS A 9 16.97 5.94 -28.16
CA HIS A 9 15.77 5.91 -27.32
C HIS A 9 15.78 4.70 -26.36
N SER A 10 16.79 3.82 -26.40
CA SER A 10 16.99 2.76 -25.40
C SER A 10 17.55 3.30 -24.08
N LYS A 11 17.88 4.59 -24.01
CA LYS A 11 17.76 5.33 -22.76
C LYS A 11 16.31 5.75 -22.59
N SER A 12 15.44 4.77 -22.33
CA SER A 12 14.43 5.02 -21.31
C SER A 12 15.24 5.60 -20.16
N ILE A 13 14.96 6.85 -19.81
CA ILE A 13 15.56 7.46 -18.64
C ILE A 13 15.34 6.43 -17.54
N ALA A 14 16.43 5.76 -17.14
CA ALA A 14 16.59 5.29 -15.79
C ALA A 14 16.38 6.56 -14.98
N VAL A 15 15.11 6.82 -14.68
CA VAL A 15 14.76 7.61 -13.52
C VAL A 15 15.55 6.90 -12.43
N ASP A 16 16.35 7.64 -11.66
CA ASP A 16 16.92 7.13 -10.41
C ASP A 16 15.73 6.56 -9.61
N LEU A 17 15.46 5.27 -9.80
CA LEU A 17 14.36 4.49 -9.23
C LEU A 17 14.89 3.61 -8.09
N ASP A 18 16.18 3.73 -7.78
CA ASP A 18 16.94 2.82 -6.94
C ASP A 18 16.39 2.69 -5.51
N ASP A 19 15.52 3.63 -5.07
CA ASP A 19 15.03 3.69 -3.68
C ASP A 19 13.51 3.54 -3.48
N ASN A 20 12.69 3.43 -4.54
CA ASN A 20 11.21 3.49 -4.42
C ASN A 20 10.49 2.19 -4.86
N LYS A 21 9.39 1.85 -4.18
CA LYS A 21 8.53 0.71 -4.54
C LYS A 21 7.50 1.12 -5.59
N ILE A 22 7.60 0.55 -6.78
CA ILE A 22 6.81 0.95 -7.95
C ILE A 22 5.87 -0.17 -8.38
N LEU A 23 4.59 0.13 -8.38
CA LEU A 23 3.55 -0.71 -8.96
C LEU A 23 3.33 -0.30 -10.42
N ASN A 24 3.75 -1.14 -11.35
CA ASN A 24 3.42 -1.01 -12.76
C ASN A 24 2.11 -1.74 -13.05
N ILE A 25 1.21 -1.11 -13.81
CA ILE A 25 -0.13 -1.60 -14.10
C ILE A 25 -0.34 -1.57 -15.61
N TYR A 26 -0.71 -2.72 -16.18
CA TYR A 26 -0.88 -2.90 -17.63
C TYR A 26 -2.24 -3.50 -17.96
N CYS A 27 -2.94 -2.89 -18.92
CA CYS A 27 -4.17 -3.43 -19.47
C CYS A 27 -3.87 -4.72 -20.27
N PRO A 28 -4.68 -5.79 -20.12
CA PRO A 28 -4.47 -7.00 -20.90
C PRO A 28 -4.60 -6.81 -22.42
N ASP A 29 -5.27 -5.75 -22.87
CA ASP A 29 -5.47 -5.44 -24.30
C ASP A 29 -4.19 -5.00 -25.01
N ILE A 30 -3.15 -4.60 -24.27
CA ILE A 30 -1.88 -4.10 -24.81
C ILE A 30 -0.70 -5.02 -24.53
N MET A 31 -0.94 -6.20 -23.95
CA MET A 31 0.09 -7.20 -23.69
C MET A 31 0.33 -8.08 -24.93
N ALA A 32 1.55 -8.58 -25.09
CA ALA A 32 1.89 -9.53 -26.13
C ALA A 32 0.98 -10.77 -26.07
N GLY A 33 0.30 -11.09 -27.16
CA GLY A 33 -0.62 -12.21 -27.23
C GLY A 33 -2.04 -11.89 -26.75
N SER A 34 -2.39 -10.60 -26.61
CA SER A 34 -3.71 -10.10 -26.20
C SER A 34 -4.85 -10.57 -27.09
N THR A 35 -6.08 -10.16 -26.78
CA THR A 35 -7.22 -10.42 -27.69
C THR A 35 -7.21 -9.53 -28.94
N ASP A 36 -6.37 -8.49 -28.97
CA ASP A 36 -6.15 -7.66 -30.14
C ASP A 36 -5.08 -8.27 -31.06
N LYS A 37 -5.55 -9.16 -31.94
CA LYS A 37 -4.67 -9.86 -32.89
C LYS A 37 -4.07 -8.96 -33.95
N LEU A 38 -4.68 -7.81 -34.22
CA LEU A 38 -4.17 -6.86 -35.19
C LEU A 38 -2.98 -6.09 -34.59
N ARG A 39 -3.13 -5.58 -33.36
CA ARG A 39 -2.04 -4.97 -32.59
C ARG A 39 -0.88 -5.94 -32.35
N ASP A 40 -1.17 -7.20 -32.00
CA ASP A 40 -0.16 -8.27 -31.88
C ASP A 40 0.65 -8.43 -33.18
N ALA A 41 -0.02 -8.40 -34.34
CA ALA A 41 0.64 -8.53 -35.64
C ALA A 41 1.52 -7.32 -35.98
N PHE A 42 1.17 -6.14 -35.45
CA PHE A 42 1.96 -4.93 -35.66
C PHE A 42 3.26 -4.96 -34.86
N GLY A 43 3.22 -5.54 -33.66
CA GLY A 43 4.31 -5.47 -32.68
C GLY A 43 4.15 -4.33 -31.67
N ASN A 44 2.97 -3.70 -31.63
CA ASN A 44 2.68 -2.58 -30.74
C ASN A 44 2.11 -3.08 -29.39
N TYR A 45 2.94 -3.72 -28.58
CA TYR A 45 2.53 -4.31 -27.30
C TYR A 45 3.62 -4.23 -26.25
N TRP A 46 3.23 -4.49 -24.99
CA TRP A 46 4.13 -4.75 -23.88
C TRP A 46 4.44 -6.24 -23.80
N GLN A 47 5.71 -6.59 -23.62
CA GLN A 47 6.16 -7.98 -23.57
C GLN A 47 6.81 -8.32 -22.24
N LYS A 48 6.62 -9.57 -21.80
CA LYS A 48 7.29 -10.12 -20.63
C LYS A 48 8.66 -10.61 -21.04
N ILE A 49 9.69 -10.07 -20.41
CA ILE A 49 11.05 -10.58 -20.47
C ILE A 49 11.36 -11.23 -19.14
N THR A 50 12.00 -12.40 -19.18
CA THR A 50 12.49 -13.07 -17.98
C THR A 50 14.01 -13.01 -18.03
N ASP A 51 14.61 -12.44 -17.00
CA ASP A 51 16.06 -12.37 -16.85
C ASP A 51 16.66 -13.75 -16.51
N ASP A 52 18.00 -13.81 -16.43
CA ASP A 52 18.72 -15.05 -16.10
C ASP A 52 18.45 -15.53 -14.65
N ASP A 53 17.98 -14.65 -13.77
CA ASP A 53 17.66 -14.91 -12.37
C ASP A 53 16.19 -15.34 -12.16
N GLY A 54 15.37 -15.28 -13.20
CA GLY A 54 13.97 -15.68 -13.20
C GLY A 54 12.99 -14.56 -12.85
N ASN A 55 13.45 -13.31 -12.73
CA ASN A 55 12.59 -12.15 -12.54
C ASN A 55 11.88 -11.81 -13.85
N VAL A 56 10.62 -11.41 -13.75
CA VAL A 56 9.83 -11.02 -14.92
C VAL A 56 9.76 -9.50 -14.96
N GLU A 57 10.34 -8.92 -16.01
CA GLU A 57 10.20 -7.52 -16.37
C GLU A 57 9.19 -7.37 -17.52
N ILE A 58 8.47 -6.25 -17.55
CA ILE A 58 7.55 -5.92 -18.65
C ILE A 58 8.07 -4.65 -19.31
N GLU A 59 8.41 -4.75 -20.59
CA GLU A 59 8.95 -3.66 -21.39
C GLU A 59 8.10 -3.43 -22.67
N PRO A 60 8.10 -2.20 -23.22
CA PRO A 60 7.40 -1.91 -24.47
C PRO A 60 8.20 -2.47 -25.66
N HIS A 61 7.53 -3.12 -26.59
CA HIS A 61 8.14 -3.49 -27.88
C HIS A 61 8.14 -2.25 -28.80
N LEU A 62 9.29 -1.58 -28.88
CA LEU A 62 9.45 -0.36 -29.67
C LEU A 62 9.66 -0.68 -31.15
N LEU A 63 8.94 0.03 -32.02
CA LEU A 63 9.03 -0.12 -33.46
C LEU A 63 9.70 1.11 -34.08
N GLU A 64 10.44 0.91 -35.17
CA GLU A 64 10.95 2.03 -35.98
C GLU A 64 9.77 2.68 -36.73
N ILE A 65 9.54 3.96 -36.46
CA ILE A 65 8.52 4.76 -37.12
C ILE A 65 9.22 5.73 -38.07
N GLU A 66 8.95 5.59 -39.37
CA GLU A 66 9.47 6.48 -40.39
C GLU A 66 8.43 7.57 -40.72
N ASN A 67 8.86 8.82 -40.63
CA ASN A 67 7.96 9.98 -40.65
C ASN A 67 8.03 10.73 -41.96
N GLU A 68 6.88 11.28 -42.35
CA GLU A 68 6.75 12.16 -43.52
C GLU A 68 7.42 11.58 -44.76
N ILE A 69 7.10 10.32 -45.05
CA ILE A 69 7.53 9.70 -46.29
C ILE A 69 6.56 10.09 -47.38
N GLU A 70 7.11 10.56 -48.48
CA GLU A 70 6.38 10.70 -49.72
C GLU A 70 5.99 9.28 -50.21
N ASP A 71 4.70 8.96 -50.18
CA ASP A 71 4.17 7.75 -50.79
C ASP A 71 4.49 7.73 -52.30
N LEU A 72 4.19 6.62 -52.99
CA LEU A 72 4.38 6.52 -54.44
C LEU A 72 3.58 7.55 -55.27
N ARG A 73 2.81 8.44 -54.63
CA ARG A 73 1.91 9.43 -55.24
C ARG A 73 2.23 10.86 -54.80
N GLY A 74 3.34 11.08 -54.12
CA GLY A 74 3.75 12.43 -53.75
C GLY A 74 3.16 12.94 -52.44
N ARG A 75 2.54 12.08 -51.61
CA ARG A 75 1.82 12.48 -50.40
C ARG A 75 2.54 12.02 -49.15
N TYR A 76 2.59 12.90 -48.16
CA TYR A 76 3.14 12.58 -46.85
C TYR A 76 2.24 11.58 -46.11
N VAL A 77 2.83 10.43 -45.77
CA VAL A 77 2.24 9.40 -44.92
C VAL A 77 3.17 9.11 -43.75
N SER A 78 2.61 8.61 -42.65
CA SER A 78 3.39 8.04 -41.55
C SER A 78 3.47 6.53 -41.73
N ARG A 79 4.67 5.96 -41.68
CA ARG A 79 4.90 4.54 -41.94
C ARG A 79 5.50 3.87 -40.72
N MET A 80 5.07 2.64 -40.48
CA MET A 80 5.64 1.77 -39.46
C MET A 80 5.84 0.38 -40.05
N ASP A 81 7.04 -0.18 -39.88
CA ASP A 81 7.31 -1.57 -40.20
C ASP A 81 6.69 -2.48 -39.15
N THR A 82 6.23 -3.67 -39.55
CA THR A 82 5.61 -4.61 -38.62
C THR A 82 6.50 -5.81 -38.34
N ILE A 83 6.29 -6.46 -37.21
CA ILE A 83 6.95 -7.75 -36.91
C ILE A 83 6.27 -8.96 -37.59
N SER A 84 5.17 -8.73 -38.31
CA SER A 84 4.44 -9.80 -38.97
C SER A 84 5.24 -10.41 -40.11
N ASP A 85 5.26 -11.73 -40.20
CA ASP A 85 5.77 -12.41 -41.39
C ASP A 85 4.96 -12.06 -42.65
N TYR A 86 3.68 -11.63 -42.52
CA TYR A 86 2.73 -11.51 -43.64
C TYR A 86 2.34 -10.07 -43.98
N ILE A 87 2.47 -9.15 -43.03
CA ILE A 87 2.24 -7.72 -43.22
C ILE A 87 3.62 -7.08 -43.19
N GLU A 88 4.01 -6.39 -44.25
CA GLU A 88 5.34 -5.77 -44.32
C GLU A 88 5.37 -4.49 -43.50
N LYS A 89 4.40 -3.61 -43.75
CA LYS A 89 4.32 -2.27 -43.16
C LYS A 89 2.90 -1.76 -43.12
N ILE A 90 2.70 -0.72 -42.33
CA ILE A 90 1.44 0.00 -42.17
C ILE A 90 1.69 1.47 -42.47
N GLU A 91 0.75 2.10 -43.15
CA GLU A 91 0.75 3.53 -43.36
C GLU A 91 -0.53 4.16 -42.82
N ILE A 92 -0.39 5.37 -42.27
CA ILE A 92 -1.49 6.26 -41.93
C ILE A 92 -1.48 7.45 -42.87
N ASN A 93 -2.68 7.91 -43.23
CA ASN A 93 -2.86 9.13 -44.00
C ASN A 93 -3.40 10.26 -43.10
N PRO A 94 -2.53 11.16 -42.60
CA PRO A 94 -2.92 12.25 -41.72
C PRO A 94 -3.99 13.17 -42.34
N TYR A 95 -3.93 13.42 -43.65
CA TYR A 95 -4.88 14.31 -44.36
C TYR A 95 -6.31 13.78 -44.43
N LYS A 96 -6.52 12.52 -44.06
CA LYS A 96 -7.82 11.84 -44.10
C LYS A 96 -8.37 11.52 -42.71
N ILE A 97 -7.67 11.95 -41.65
CA ILE A 97 -8.20 11.93 -40.30
C ILE A 97 -9.41 12.86 -40.24
N THR A 98 -10.54 12.33 -39.77
CA THR A 98 -11.79 13.09 -39.66
C THR A 98 -12.44 12.81 -38.31
N PRO A 99 -13.19 13.77 -37.74
CA PRO A 99 -13.95 13.50 -36.53
C PRO A 99 -15.05 12.47 -36.79
N ILE A 100 -15.29 11.56 -35.84
CA ILE A 100 -16.40 10.58 -35.96
C ILE A 100 -17.74 11.33 -35.90
N SER A 101 -17.84 12.30 -34.99
CA SER A 101 -18.98 13.21 -34.86
C SER A 101 -18.49 14.58 -34.44
N SER A 102 -18.95 15.64 -35.13
CA SER A 102 -18.71 17.03 -34.72
C SER A 102 -19.65 17.51 -33.62
N ASP A 103 -20.63 16.69 -33.22
CA ASP A 103 -21.69 17.06 -32.27
C ASP A 103 -21.36 16.61 -30.83
N VAL A 104 -20.15 16.14 -30.58
CA VAL A 104 -19.67 15.72 -29.26
C VAL A 104 -18.63 16.69 -28.71
N LEU A 105 -18.56 16.79 -27.38
CA LEU A 105 -17.57 17.63 -26.69
C LEU A 105 -16.20 16.94 -26.59
N ILE A 106 -16.20 15.62 -26.38
CA ILE A 106 -14.97 14.83 -26.30
C ILE A 106 -14.47 14.56 -27.72
N PRO A 107 -13.21 14.88 -28.05
CA PRO A 107 -12.66 14.65 -29.37
C PRO A 107 -12.70 13.16 -29.71
N ASN A 108 -13.07 12.87 -30.97
CA ASN A 108 -13.08 11.52 -31.47
C ASN A 108 -12.60 11.52 -32.92
N TYR A 109 -11.77 10.55 -33.28
CA TYR A 109 -11.16 10.52 -34.59
C TYR A 109 -11.35 9.19 -35.27
N LYS A 110 -11.52 9.27 -36.58
CA LYS A 110 -11.51 8.15 -37.50
C LYS A 110 -10.26 8.28 -38.36
N ILE A 111 -9.30 7.39 -38.13
CA ILE A 111 -7.96 7.43 -38.71
C ILE A 111 -7.86 6.30 -39.75
N PRO A 112 -7.62 6.61 -41.04
CA PRO A 112 -7.47 5.59 -42.06
C PRO A 112 -6.09 4.97 -42.03
N MET A 113 -6.04 3.63 -42.06
CA MET A 113 -4.83 2.85 -42.08
C MET A 113 -4.80 1.93 -43.30
N ARG A 114 -3.62 1.79 -43.92
CA ARG A 114 -3.36 0.84 -45.01
C ARG A 114 -2.25 -0.11 -44.60
N LEU A 115 -2.48 -1.39 -44.82
CA LEU A 115 -1.56 -2.48 -44.52
C LEU A 115 -1.09 -3.10 -45.84
N TYR A 116 0.21 -3.30 -45.96
CA TYR A 116 0.84 -3.84 -47.16
C TYR A 116 1.25 -5.28 -46.93
N ALA A 117 0.89 -6.17 -47.86
CA ALA A 117 1.27 -7.57 -47.78
C ALA A 117 2.75 -7.77 -48.09
N ASN A 118 3.42 -8.62 -47.31
CA ASN A 118 4.79 -9.03 -47.58
C ASN A 118 4.82 -9.96 -48.81
N GLU A 119 5.55 -9.55 -49.85
CA GLU A 119 5.58 -10.26 -51.13
C GLU A 119 6.20 -11.66 -51.03
N GLU A 120 7.19 -11.85 -50.15
CA GLU A 120 7.91 -13.12 -50.02
C GLU A 120 7.06 -14.22 -49.38
N THR A 121 6.09 -13.84 -48.54
CA THR A 121 5.36 -14.78 -47.68
C THR A 121 3.88 -14.91 -48.03
N THR A 122 3.32 -13.95 -48.77
CA THR A 122 1.90 -13.92 -49.12
C THR A 122 1.54 -15.00 -50.14
N ARG A 123 0.43 -15.72 -49.90
CA ARG A 123 0.07 -16.96 -50.64
C ARG A 123 -1.22 -16.87 -51.43
N GLY A 124 -1.50 -15.70 -52.01
CA GLY A 124 -2.67 -15.43 -52.86
C GLY A 124 -3.93 -15.01 -52.11
N ASP A 125 -4.98 -14.62 -52.86
CA ASP A 125 -6.21 -13.97 -52.34
C ASP A 125 -6.87 -14.76 -51.19
N LYS A 126 -6.98 -16.07 -51.34
CA LYS A 126 -7.61 -16.93 -50.33
C LYS A 126 -6.82 -16.93 -49.01
N PHE A 127 -5.49 -16.88 -49.08
CA PHE A 127 -4.66 -16.78 -47.89
C PHE A 127 -4.84 -15.43 -47.21
N TRP A 128 -4.77 -14.33 -47.98
CA TRP A 128 -4.97 -12.97 -47.48
C TRP A 128 -6.33 -12.82 -46.77
N GLN A 129 -7.41 -13.32 -47.38
CA GLN A 129 -8.72 -13.34 -46.74
C GLN A 129 -8.74 -14.18 -45.46
N THR A 130 -8.10 -15.35 -45.45
CA THR A 130 -8.06 -16.24 -44.28
C THR A 130 -7.28 -15.62 -43.12
N LEU A 131 -6.21 -14.86 -43.41
CA LEU A 131 -5.42 -14.14 -42.41
C LEU A 131 -6.30 -13.13 -41.66
N PHE A 132 -7.09 -12.34 -42.38
CA PHE A 132 -7.92 -11.30 -41.76
C PHE A 132 -9.22 -11.80 -41.15
N VAL A 133 -9.95 -12.69 -41.83
CA VAL A 133 -11.26 -13.20 -41.38
C VAL A 133 -11.13 -14.40 -40.41
N GLY A 134 -9.93 -14.98 -40.33
CA GLY A 134 -9.67 -16.21 -39.59
C GLY A 134 -10.15 -17.45 -40.35
N GLY A 135 -9.65 -18.61 -39.92
CA GLY A 135 -10.00 -19.90 -40.50
C GLY A 135 -8.78 -20.76 -40.78
N SER A 136 -8.93 -21.79 -41.62
CA SER A 136 -7.84 -22.71 -41.94
C SER A 136 -7.36 -22.53 -43.38
N PHE A 137 -6.05 -22.38 -43.55
CA PHE A 137 -5.39 -22.41 -44.85
C PHE A 137 -4.38 -23.55 -44.88
N GLY A 138 -4.61 -24.54 -45.77
CA GLY A 138 -3.87 -25.79 -45.74
C GLY A 138 -4.14 -26.57 -44.45
N THR A 139 -3.10 -26.87 -43.67
CA THR A 139 -3.18 -27.56 -42.37
C THR A 139 -3.10 -26.62 -41.17
N THR A 140 -2.84 -25.32 -41.40
CA THR A 140 -2.65 -24.33 -40.35
C THR A 140 -3.93 -23.54 -40.15
N THR A 141 -4.25 -23.22 -38.89
CA THR A 141 -5.40 -22.39 -38.52
C THR A 141 -4.89 -21.03 -38.06
N TYR A 142 -5.49 -19.97 -38.58
CA TYR A 142 -5.14 -18.58 -38.31
C TYR A 142 -6.27 -17.91 -37.52
N PRO A 143 -5.96 -17.15 -36.46
CA PRO A 143 -6.96 -16.32 -35.79
C PRO A 143 -7.41 -15.19 -36.71
N SER A 144 -8.61 -14.67 -36.48
CA SER A 144 -9.11 -13.47 -37.17
C SER A 144 -8.32 -12.25 -36.70
N LEU A 145 -7.67 -11.53 -37.62
CA LEU A 145 -7.13 -10.19 -37.34
C LEU A 145 -8.26 -9.13 -37.30
N ILE A 146 -9.40 -9.40 -37.94
CA ILE A 146 -10.56 -8.52 -37.87
C ILE A 146 -11.25 -8.73 -36.54
N ASN A 147 -11.24 -7.68 -35.71
CA ASN A 147 -12.15 -7.52 -34.59
C ASN A 147 -12.73 -6.10 -34.60
N ASP A 148 -13.95 -5.96 -35.10
CA ASP A 148 -14.66 -4.68 -35.20
C ASP A 148 -15.80 -4.54 -34.17
N THR A 149 -15.88 -5.48 -33.23
CA THR A 149 -16.90 -5.50 -32.18
C THR A 149 -16.36 -5.13 -30.81
N THR A 150 -15.09 -5.42 -30.54
CA THR A 150 -14.45 -5.14 -29.25
C THR A 150 -13.93 -3.71 -29.22
N ILE A 151 -14.07 -3.05 -28.06
CA ILE A 151 -13.39 -1.81 -27.74
C ILE A 151 -12.19 -2.19 -26.87
N PHE A 152 -11.01 -1.79 -27.31
CA PHE A 152 -9.74 -2.02 -26.62
C PHE A 152 -9.33 -0.76 -25.86
N TYR A 153 -8.51 -0.95 -24.83
CA TYR A 153 -8.00 0.14 -23.99
C TYR A 153 -6.49 0.14 -23.97
N ASP A 154 -5.90 1.29 -24.29
CA ASP A 154 -4.46 1.54 -24.20
C ASP A 154 -4.13 2.19 -22.86
N GLU A 155 -4.06 1.36 -21.82
CA GLU A 155 -3.87 1.75 -20.43
C GLU A 155 -2.65 1.03 -19.84
N ALA A 156 -1.53 1.72 -19.71
CA ALA A 156 -0.35 1.31 -18.93
C ALA A 156 0.09 2.48 -18.05
N PHE A 157 0.31 2.30 -16.77
CA PHE A 157 0.81 3.40 -15.91
C PHE A 157 1.60 2.87 -14.72
N ARG A 158 2.39 3.76 -14.12
CA ARG A 158 3.18 3.47 -12.91
C ARG A 158 2.60 4.20 -11.72
N TYR A 159 2.66 3.55 -10.57
CA TYR A 159 2.19 4.13 -9.32
C TYR A 159 3.19 3.84 -8.21
N GLN A 160 3.55 4.86 -7.44
CA GLN A 160 4.48 4.70 -6.34
C GLN A 160 3.74 4.25 -5.07
N ILE A 161 4.24 3.22 -4.42
CA ILE A 161 3.73 2.72 -3.14
C ILE A 161 4.79 2.97 -2.07
N PRO A 162 4.43 3.53 -0.90
CA PRO A 162 5.41 3.74 0.17
C PRO A 162 5.89 2.43 0.80
N TYR A 163 7.13 2.40 1.26
CA TYR A 163 7.62 1.31 2.12
C TYR A 163 7.05 1.45 3.54
N SER A 164 6.88 0.35 4.25
CA SER A 164 6.62 0.38 5.68
C SER A 164 7.90 0.72 6.45
N GLN A 165 7.74 1.33 7.63
CA GLN A 165 8.83 1.56 8.57
C GLN A 165 9.64 0.29 8.91
N MET A 166 9.01 -0.88 8.83
CA MET A 166 9.64 -2.17 9.07
C MET A 166 10.46 -2.65 7.86
N GLU A 167 9.94 -2.51 6.64
CA GLU A 167 10.67 -2.85 5.41
C GLU A 167 11.98 -2.05 5.29
N THR A 168 11.95 -0.75 5.61
CA THR A 168 13.16 0.09 5.59
C THR A 168 14.19 -0.32 6.63
N LYS A 169 13.75 -0.72 7.84
CA LYS A 169 14.64 -1.30 8.85
C LYS A 169 15.34 -2.59 8.36
N TYR A 170 14.67 -3.44 7.58
CA TYR A 170 15.28 -4.66 7.03
C TYR A 170 16.33 -4.40 5.94
N MET A 171 16.24 -3.27 5.24
CA MET A 171 17.15 -2.93 4.14
C MET A 171 18.44 -2.25 4.59
N GLU A 172 18.56 -1.89 5.88
CA GLU A 172 19.71 -1.14 6.45
C GLU A 172 20.06 0.16 5.69
N THR A 173 19.13 0.71 4.90
CA THR A 173 19.34 1.96 4.17
C THR A 173 19.30 3.12 5.16
N THR A 174 20.47 3.72 5.41
CA THR A 174 20.63 4.94 6.23
C THR A 174 20.26 6.22 5.48
N GLU A 175 20.03 6.12 4.17
CA GLU A 175 19.54 7.21 3.36
C GLU A 175 18.02 7.22 3.44
N THR A 176 17.49 8.37 3.85
CA THR A 176 16.09 8.63 4.07
C THR A 176 15.30 8.32 2.80
N THR A 177 14.73 7.12 2.69
CA THR A 177 13.58 6.93 1.80
C THR A 177 12.51 7.88 2.32
N GLU A 178 12.30 9.01 1.65
CA GLU A 178 11.36 10.05 2.10
C GLU A 178 9.91 9.55 2.08
N ASP A 179 9.65 8.41 1.41
CA ASP A 179 8.33 7.82 1.19
C ASP A 179 8.05 6.58 2.06
N ILE A 180 7.93 6.80 3.38
CA ILE A 180 7.61 5.74 4.37
C ILE A 180 6.21 5.92 4.93
N TYR A 181 5.44 4.84 4.99
CA TYR A 181 4.22 4.80 5.80
C TYR A 181 4.46 4.13 7.15
N GLN A 182 3.74 4.60 8.16
CA GLN A 182 3.69 4.00 9.48
C GLN A 182 2.27 4.05 10.04
N ILE A 183 1.77 2.90 10.47
CA ILE A 183 0.56 2.81 11.29
C ILE A 183 0.99 2.35 12.68
N THR A 184 0.81 3.21 13.67
CA THR A 184 1.23 2.96 15.06
C THR A 184 0.21 3.56 16.00
N TYR A 185 0.54 3.66 17.28
CA TYR A 185 -0.32 4.27 18.28
C TYR A 185 0.54 4.95 19.34
N ASP A 186 -0.08 5.86 20.08
CA ASP A 186 0.47 6.35 21.34
C ASP A 186 -0.47 6.11 22.51
N TYR A 187 0.15 5.83 23.65
CA TYR A 187 -0.46 5.66 24.95
C TYR A 187 0.27 6.64 25.89
N ASN A 188 -0.30 7.82 26.06
CA ASN A 188 0.45 9.00 26.49
C ASN A 188 0.60 9.13 28.00
N PHE A 189 -0.38 8.62 28.76
CA PHE A 189 -0.38 8.69 30.22
C PHE A 189 -1.48 7.78 30.81
N TYR A 190 -1.37 7.54 32.12
CA TYR A 190 -2.35 6.79 32.89
C TYR A 190 -2.68 7.46 34.23
N ASP A 191 -3.97 7.53 34.55
CA ASP A 191 -4.46 7.87 35.89
C ASP A 191 -5.80 7.16 36.18
N SER A 192 -6.41 7.46 37.32
CA SER A 192 -7.70 6.88 37.70
C SER A 192 -8.86 7.28 36.78
N ARG A 193 -8.79 8.41 36.08
CA ARG A 193 -9.78 8.88 35.09
C ARG A 193 -9.61 8.13 33.77
N VAL A 194 -8.36 7.91 33.33
CA VAL A 194 -8.06 7.05 32.17
C VAL A 194 -8.56 5.63 32.39
N ARG A 195 -8.41 5.07 33.61
CA ARG A 195 -9.00 3.76 33.94
C ARG A 195 -10.50 3.73 33.74
N LYS A 196 -11.22 4.71 34.29
CA LYS A 196 -12.68 4.83 34.14
C LYS A 196 -13.07 5.00 32.67
N TYR A 197 -12.30 5.77 31.91
CA TYR A 197 -12.51 5.95 30.48
C TYR A 197 -12.35 4.63 29.71
N GLN A 198 -11.29 3.86 29.98
CA GLN A 198 -11.11 2.54 29.37
C GLN A 198 -12.27 1.59 29.72
N GLU A 199 -12.69 1.53 30.98
CA GLU A 199 -13.84 0.73 31.42
C GLU A 199 -15.15 1.16 30.73
N TRP A 200 -15.38 2.46 30.61
CA TRP A 200 -16.55 3.02 29.93
C TRP A 200 -16.55 2.70 28.44
N THR A 201 -15.42 2.95 27.74
CA THR A 201 -15.30 2.70 26.30
C THR A 201 -15.49 1.22 25.95
N LEU A 202 -14.98 0.30 26.77
CA LEU A 202 -15.22 -1.14 26.61
C LEU A 202 -16.71 -1.52 26.68
N GLY A 203 -17.50 -0.77 27.45
CA GLY A 203 -18.95 -0.95 27.57
C GLY A 203 -19.79 -0.35 26.44
N LEU A 204 -19.18 0.39 25.50
CA LEU A 204 -19.90 1.07 24.42
C LEU A 204 -20.33 0.13 23.29
N GLU A 205 -21.56 0.32 22.84
CA GLU A 205 -22.19 -0.38 21.71
C GLU A 205 -21.56 -0.08 20.34
N SER A 206 -20.80 1.02 20.23
CA SER A 206 -20.09 1.43 19.02
C SER A 206 -18.90 2.33 19.37
N GLU A 207 -17.77 2.15 18.68
CA GLU A 207 -16.59 3.02 18.76
C GLU A 207 -16.89 4.46 18.31
N LEU A 208 -17.84 4.64 17.39
CA LEU A 208 -18.24 5.95 16.86
C LEU A 208 -18.94 6.84 17.91
N LEU A 209 -19.22 6.30 19.09
CA LEU A 209 -19.71 7.06 20.24
C LEU A 209 -18.56 7.62 21.08
N ILE A 210 -17.32 7.22 20.85
CA ILE A 210 -16.16 7.80 21.51
C ILE A 210 -15.91 9.19 20.91
N PRO A 211 -15.49 10.22 21.67
CA PRO A 211 -15.15 11.51 21.10
C PRO A 211 -14.11 11.41 19.97
N ASN A 212 -14.43 11.99 18.80
CA ASN A 212 -13.55 12.00 17.63
C ASN A 212 -12.64 13.23 17.65
N TRP A 213 -11.33 13.02 17.50
CA TRP A 213 -10.33 14.08 17.52
C TRP A 213 -10.58 15.18 16.48
N GLU A 214 -10.83 14.81 15.21
CA GLU A 214 -11.06 15.78 14.14
C GLU A 214 -12.24 16.70 14.45
N ILE A 215 -13.31 16.12 15.00
CA ILE A 215 -14.50 16.87 15.38
C ILE A 215 -14.20 17.79 16.58
N MET A 216 -13.52 17.27 17.61
CA MET A 216 -13.13 18.07 18.77
C MET A 216 -12.23 19.24 18.39
N ARG A 217 -11.31 19.01 17.46
CA ARG A 217 -10.38 20.02 16.97
C ARG A 217 -11.11 21.11 16.19
N ILE A 218 -12.02 20.77 15.28
CA ILE A 218 -12.85 21.80 14.64
C ILE A 218 -13.62 22.62 15.68
N MET A 219 -14.20 21.93 16.67
CA MET A 219 -14.97 22.60 17.72
C MET A 219 -14.10 23.59 18.49
N SER A 220 -12.84 23.26 18.82
CA SER A 220 -11.92 24.19 19.48
C SER A 220 -11.56 25.39 18.59
N TYR A 221 -11.33 25.17 17.29
CA TYR A 221 -11.04 26.24 16.33
C TYR A 221 -12.21 27.19 16.08
N LEU A 222 -13.43 26.67 15.98
CA LEU A 222 -14.66 27.48 15.85
C LEU A 222 -14.83 28.45 17.03
N THR A 223 -14.26 28.12 18.18
CA THR A 223 -14.32 28.94 19.39
C THR A 223 -13.13 29.89 19.57
N TYR A 224 -11.96 29.59 18.98
CA TYR A 224 -10.76 30.44 19.05
C TYR A 224 -10.87 31.73 18.21
N PHE A 225 -11.45 31.67 17.02
CA PHE A 225 -11.58 32.83 16.11
C PHE A 225 -12.93 33.56 16.26
N GLY A 226 -13.60 33.41 17.40
CA GLY A 226 -14.75 34.25 17.80
C GLY A 226 -14.49 35.76 17.67
N GLU A 227 -13.23 36.19 17.73
CA GLU A 227 -12.84 37.59 17.49
C GLU A 227 -12.65 37.96 16.00
N SER A 228 -12.73 37.00 15.08
CA SER A 228 -12.55 37.17 13.62
C SER A 228 -13.79 36.82 12.78
N PHE A 229 -14.82 36.20 13.35
CA PHE A 229 -16.13 36.17 12.70
C PHE A 229 -16.66 37.59 12.63
N THR A 230 -16.65 38.18 11.44
CA THR A 230 -17.28 39.48 11.20
C THR A 230 -18.80 39.39 11.22
N ASP A 231 -19.35 38.17 11.24
CA ASP A 231 -20.78 37.87 11.09
C ASP A 231 -21.24 36.74 12.04
N GLU A 232 -22.28 37.00 12.82
CA GLU A 232 -22.92 36.04 13.74
C GLU A 232 -23.54 34.85 12.97
N ASP A 233 -23.86 35.05 11.68
CA ASP A 233 -24.44 34.05 10.80
C ASP A 233 -23.47 32.90 10.44
N GLU A 234 -22.16 33.16 10.31
CA GLU A 234 -21.17 32.11 10.03
C GLU A 234 -20.96 31.16 11.21
N LEU A 235 -20.92 31.71 12.43
CA LEU A 235 -20.85 30.91 13.66
C LEU A 235 -22.11 30.07 13.84
N ASN A 236 -23.29 30.65 13.62
CA ASN A 236 -24.55 29.91 13.69
C ASN A 236 -24.60 28.79 12.65
N ALA A 237 -24.16 29.02 11.41
CA ALA A 237 -24.12 27.98 10.37
C ALA A 237 -23.11 26.86 10.69
N ALA A 238 -21.95 27.20 11.27
CA ALA A 238 -20.98 26.22 11.74
C ALA A 238 -21.54 25.35 12.89
N LEU A 239 -22.27 25.96 13.82
CA LEU A 239 -22.95 25.27 14.93
C LEU A 239 -24.10 24.40 14.42
N GLU A 240 -24.92 24.89 13.48
CA GLU A 240 -26.00 24.10 12.86
C GLU A 240 -25.47 22.82 12.18
N ARG A 241 -24.29 22.89 11.54
CA ARG A 241 -23.62 21.71 10.97
C ARG A 241 -23.25 20.67 12.03
N LEU A 242 -22.85 21.11 13.22
CA LEU A 242 -22.43 20.26 14.33
C LEU A 242 -23.55 20.00 15.35
N ASP A 243 -24.77 20.48 15.11
CA ASP A 243 -25.90 20.45 16.07
C ASP A 243 -26.28 19.02 16.53
N PHE A 244 -25.93 18.01 15.76
CA PHE A 244 -26.12 16.60 16.15
C PHE A 244 -25.07 16.08 17.14
N ILE A 245 -23.91 16.75 17.20
CA ILE A 245 -22.76 16.46 18.06
C ILE A 245 -22.72 17.41 19.25
N VAL A 246 -23.21 18.64 19.10
CA VAL A 246 -23.26 19.64 20.16
C VAL A 246 -23.88 19.07 21.45
N PRO A 247 -25.05 18.38 21.45
CA PRO A 247 -25.61 17.76 22.65
C PRO A 247 -24.71 16.70 23.31
N TYR A 248 -23.84 16.05 22.52
CA TYR A 248 -22.90 15.03 23.00
C TYR A 248 -21.78 15.66 23.84
N TYR A 249 -21.19 16.75 23.37
CA TYR A 249 -20.12 17.48 24.09
C TYR A 249 -20.67 18.44 25.14
N GLU A 250 -21.82 19.09 24.88
CA GLU A 250 -22.51 19.96 25.84
C GLU A 250 -22.87 19.23 27.13
N LEU A 251 -23.11 17.92 27.08
CA LEU A 251 -23.43 17.13 28.27
C LEU A 251 -22.29 17.14 29.28
N GLY A 252 -21.05 17.03 28.80
CA GLY A 252 -19.85 17.10 29.63
C GLY A 252 -19.63 18.52 30.16
N VAL A 253 -19.80 19.52 29.29
CA VAL A 253 -19.59 20.93 29.66
C VAL A 253 -20.65 21.45 30.65
N LYS A 254 -21.94 21.13 30.44
CA LYS A 254 -23.02 21.48 31.36
C LYS A 254 -22.80 20.84 32.74
N ALA A 255 -22.25 19.63 32.79
CA ALA A 255 -21.90 18.96 34.04
C ALA A 255 -20.72 19.64 34.76
N ALA A 256 -19.67 20.03 34.03
CA ALA A 256 -18.52 20.76 34.59
C ALA A 256 -18.94 22.15 35.13
N LEU A 257 -19.72 22.91 34.36
CA LEU A 257 -20.25 24.23 34.78
C LEU A 257 -21.23 24.11 35.97
N PHE A 258 -22.03 23.05 36.04
CA PHE A 258 -22.97 22.83 37.14
C PHE A 258 -22.27 22.66 38.50
N GLU A 259 -21.11 22.03 38.51
CA GLU A 259 -20.31 21.80 39.73
C GLU A 259 -19.67 23.09 40.26
N GLU A 260 -19.32 24.02 39.37
CA GLU A 260 -18.78 25.34 39.71
C GLU A 260 -19.86 26.31 40.25
N TYR A 261 -21.06 26.32 39.66
CA TYR A 261 -22.11 27.31 39.97
C TYR A 261 -23.26 26.78 40.86
N GLY A 262 -23.37 25.47 41.09
CA GLY A 262 -24.26 24.88 42.09
C GLY A 262 -25.77 24.97 41.81
N THR A 263 -26.20 25.30 40.59
CA THR A 263 -27.63 25.34 40.21
C THR A 263 -27.87 24.78 38.81
N SER A 264 -28.97 24.02 38.61
CA SER A 264 -29.33 23.39 37.33
C SER A 264 -30.11 24.33 36.41
N THR A 265 -30.17 25.61 36.79
CA THR A 265 -31.05 26.58 36.18
C THR A 265 -30.32 27.87 35.87
N THR A 266 -30.43 28.36 34.63
CA THR A 266 -29.96 29.70 34.23
C THR A 266 -31.14 30.62 33.94
N MET A 267 -30.92 31.93 33.82
CA MET A 267 -31.95 32.88 33.35
C MET A 267 -31.81 33.07 31.84
N ASP A 268 -32.92 33.02 31.08
CA ASP A 268 -32.91 33.53 29.70
C ASP A 268 -32.75 35.06 29.65
N THR A 269 -32.59 35.58 28.44
CA THR A 269 -32.57 37.01 28.12
C THR A 269 -33.82 37.77 28.60
N ASP A 270 -34.93 37.07 28.87
CA ASP A 270 -36.20 37.63 29.35
C ASP A 270 -36.38 37.49 30.89
N GLY A 271 -35.42 36.89 31.60
CA GLY A 271 -35.45 36.68 33.05
C GLY A 271 -36.21 35.44 33.54
N THR A 272 -36.54 34.51 32.65
CA THR A 272 -37.18 33.23 32.97
C THR A 272 -36.13 32.23 33.46
N ILE A 273 -36.43 31.53 34.55
CA ILE A 273 -35.60 30.44 35.05
C ILE A 273 -35.79 29.23 34.15
N ILE A 274 -34.72 28.78 33.50
CA ILE A 274 -34.72 27.64 32.59
C ILE A 274 -33.87 26.51 33.16
N ASP A 275 -34.35 25.27 33.07
CA ASP A 275 -33.57 24.07 33.40
C ASP A 275 -32.62 23.72 32.25
N LEU A 276 -31.31 23.69 32.54
CA LEU A 276 -30.24 23.40 31.57
C LEU A 276 -30.35 22.00 30.96
N TRP A 277 -31.11 21.09 31.59
CA TRP A 277 -31.23 19.69 31.20
C TRP A 277 -32.50 19.36 30.41
N THR A 278 -33.52 20.23 30.42
CA THR A 278 -34.84 19.92 29.80
C THR A 278 -35.25 20.86 28.69
N THR A 279 -34.40 21.81 28.31
CA THR A 279 -34.79 22.90 27.40
C THR A 279 -34.18 22.72 26.03
N GLU A 280 -35.00 22.79 24.99
CA GLU A 280 -34.58 22.72 23.59
C GLU A 280 -33.59 23.86 23.26
N ASP A 281 -32.51 23.54 22.52
CA ASP A 281 -31.26 24.33 22.33
C ASP A 281 -31.40 25.81 21.95
N ARG A 282 -32.56 26.22 21.45
CA ARG A 282 -32.85 27.63 21.10
C ARG A 282 -33.00 28.56 22.30
N ALA A 283 -33.07 28.04 23.52
CA ALA A 283 -33.26 28.82 24.74
C ALA A 283 -32.01 28.91 25.64
N ILE A 284 -30.87 28.33 25.24
CA ILE A 284 -29.61 28.41 26.00
C ILE A 284 -29.05 29.84 25.89
N SER A 285 -28.78 30.51 27.03
CA SER A 285 -28.31 31.90 27.04
C SER A 285 -26.93 32.04 26.36
N ALA A 286 -26.65 33.22 25.79
CA ALA A 286 -25.37 33.52 25.16
C ALA A 286 -24.17 33.25 26.09
N GLU A 287 -24.33 33.44 27.40
CA GLU A 287 -23.28 33.19 28.41
C GLU A 287 -22.93 31.69 28.56
N VAL A 288 -23.90 30.79 28.39
CA VAL A 288 -23.63 29.33 28.43
C VAL A 288 -22.93 28.90 27.17
N ARG A 289 -23.30 29.46 26.00
CA ARG A 289 -22.59 29.23 24.73
C ARG A 289 -21.16 29.74 24.79
N ASP A 290 -20.93 30.91 25.39
CA ASP A 290 -19.62 31.50 25.61
C ASP A 290 -18.77 30.69 26.61
N GLY A 291 -19.40 30.12 27.65
CA GLY A 291 -18.78 29.18 28.58
C GLY A 291 -18.38 27.86 27.92
N ILE A 292 -19.23 27.31 27.04
CA ILE A 292 -18.91 26.14 26.22
C ILE A 292 -17.75 26.44 25.28
N ALA A 293 -17.78 27.60 24.63
CA ALA A 293 -16.72 28.04 23.74
C ALA A 293 -15.38 28.18 24.46
N THR A 294 -15.38 28.80 25.64
CA THR A 294 -14.19 28.99 26.48
C THR A 294 -13.61 27.65 26.94
N PHE A 295 -14.47 26.72 27.35
CA PHE A 295 -14.05 25.38 27.74
C PHE A 295 -13.46 24.60 26.56
N LEU A 296 -14.11 24.58 25.41
CA LEU A 296 -13.62 23.90 24.21
C LEU A 296 -12.31 24.50 23.70
N TRP A 297 -12.17 25.82 23.72
CA TRP A 297 -10.91 26.51 23.45
C TRP A 297 -9.80 26.02 24.38
N SER A 298 -10.10 25.92 25.68
CA SER A 298 -9.10 25.49 26.64
C SER A 298 -8.58 24.09 26.38
N LEU A 299 -9.30 23.20 25.68
CA LEU A 299 -8.87 21.83 25.35
C LEU A 299 -7.73 21.78 24.32
N GLY A 300 -7.57 22.82 23.49
CA GLY A 300 -6.51 22.93 22.47
C GLY A 300 -5.27 23.65 22.98
N ASN A 301 -4.89 23.43 24.24
CA ASN A 301 -3.69 24.02 24.84
C ASN A 301 -2.90 22.93 25.57
N SER A 302 -1.58 22.96 25.52
CA SER A 302 -0.72 21.99 26.23
C SER A 302 -0.90 21.98 27.77
N ALA A 303 -1.49 23.04 28.35
CA ALA A 303 -1.90 23.09 29.76
C ALA A 303 -3.24 22.38 30.07
N ALA A 304 -3.91 21.80 29.07
CA ALA A 304 -5.32 21.41 29.12
C ALA A 304 -5.59 19.93 29.39
N ARG A 305 -4.56 19.09 29.52
CA ARG A 305 -4.73 17.65 29.78
C ARG A 305 -5.73 17.38 30.91
N GLU A 306 -5.66 18.13 32.00
CA GLU A 306 -6.57 18.01 33.14
C GLU A 306 -8.04 18.33 32.78
N LEU A 307 -8.26 19.35 31.95
CA LEU A 307 -9.59 19.74 31.46
C LEU A 307 -10.15 18.72 30.47
N PHE A 308 -9.29 18.15 29.64
CA PHE A 308 -9.66 17.08 28.73
C PHE A 308 -10.09 15.82 29.48
N LEU A 309 -9.36 15.47 30.53
CA LEU A 309 -9.70 14.33 31.39
C LEU A 309 -10.99 14.57 32.16
N ASP A 310 -11.22 15.78 32.67
CA ASP A 310 -12.51 16.15 33.29
C ASP A 310 -13.65 16.04 32.28
N LEU A 311 -13.48 16.57 31.05
CA LEU A 311 -14.49 16.45 30.00
C LEU A 311 -14.85 15.00 29.72
N ILE A 312 -13.84 14.15 29.49
CA ILE A 312 -14.06 12.73 29.19
C ILE A 312 -14.75 12.04 30.37
N GLU A 313 -14.32 12.31 31.60
CA GLU A 313 -14.95 11.77 32.79
C GLU A 313 -16.42 12.19 32.86
N LYS A 314 -16.73 13.48 32.69
CA LYS A 314 -18.11 13.98 32.69
C LYS A 314 -18.95 13.40 31.56
N ILE A 315 -18.39 13.26 30.36
CA ILE A 315 -19.06 12.58 29.23
C ILE A 315 -19.38 11.14 29.62
N SER A 316 -18.41 10.41 30.18
CA SER A 316 -18.59 9.01 30.58
C SER A 316 -19.67 8.83 31.65
N GLU A 317 -19.71 9.70 32.67
CA GLU A 317 -20.69 9.68 33.75
C GLU A 317 -22.11 9.98 33.26
N ASN A 318 -22.23 10.91 32.31
CA ASN A 318 -23.52 11.39 31.83
C ASN A 318 -24.00 10.67 30.57
N PHE A 319 -23.17 9.85 29.92
CA PHE A 319 -23.46 9.19 28.65
C PHE A 319 -24.82 8.47 28.60
N SER A 320 -25.24 7.89 29.74
CA SER A 320 -26.56 7.22 29.89
C SER A 320 -27.77 8.13 29.65
N ARG A 321 -27.59 9.46 29.67
CA ARG A 321 -28.64 10.45 29.40
C ARG A 321 -28.97 10.59 27.91
N LEU A 322 -28.08 10.17 27.02
CA LEU A 322 -28.35 10.18 25.57
C LEU A 322 -29.42 9.14 25.24
N THR A 323 -30.44 9.58 24.52
CA THR A 323 -31.46 8.68 23.97
C THR A 323 -30.87 7.78 22.89
N GLY A 324 -31.48 6.59 22.68
CA GLY A 324 -31.03 5.70 21.60
C GLY A 324 -31.07 6.35 20.21
N THR A 325 -32.01 7.27 19.98
CA THR A 325 -32.07 8.06 18.74
C THR A 325 -30.85 8.97 18.60
N GLN A 326 -30.47 9.70 19.65
CA GLN A 326 -29.28 10.57 19.62
C GLN A 326 -28.01 9.74 19.35
N LYS A 327 -27.84 8.62 20.05
CA LYS A 327 -26.70 7.71 19.83
C LYS A 327 -26.63 7.22 18.40
N ASN A 328 -27.75 6.78 17.83
CA ASN A 328 -27.80 6.32 16.44
C ASN A 328 -27.46 7.46 15.46
N THR A 329 -27.96 8.67 15.68
CA THR A 329 -27.61 9.83 14.84
C THR A 329 -26.11 10.11 14.87
N ILE A 330 -25.48 10.07 16.05
CA ILE A 330 -24.03 10.25 16.22
C ILE A 330 -23.26 9.16 15.45
N ILE A 331 -23.65 7.89 15.63
CA ILE A 331 -23.05 6.75 14.93
C ILE A 331 -23.17 6.93 13.42
N GLU A 332 -24.37 7.20 12.90
CA GLU A 332 -24.60 7.32 11.45
C GLU A 332 -23.75 8.42 10.83
N ARG A 333 -23.71 9.60 11.45
CA ARG A 333 -22.97 10.76 10.95
C ARG A 333 -21.46 10.60 10.99
N GLN A 334 -20.94 9.79 11.92
CA GLN A 334 -19.49 9.58 12.07
C GLN A 334 -18.97 8.38 11.27
N LYS A 335 -19.81 7.69 10.49
CA LYS A 335 -19.36 6.59 9.61
C LYS A 335 -18.33 7.04 8.58
N ASN A 336 -18.39 8.31 8.17
CA ASN A 336 -17.44 8.88 7.22
C ASN A 336 -16.97 10.25 7.71
N ILE A 337 -15.65 10.45 7.74
CA ILE A 337 -15.04 11.76 7.99
C ILE A 337 -14.46 12.24 6.66
N ILE A 338 -14.81 13.47 6.25
CA ILE A 338 -14.35 14.04 4.97
C ILE A 338 -13.39 15.20 5.25
N LEU A 339 -12.15 15.09 4.78
CA LEU A 339 -11.11 16.11 4.82
C LEU A 339 -10.94 16.64 3.40
N ASP A 340 -11.71 17.67 3.03
CA ASP A 340 -11.72 18.26 1.69
C ASP A 340 -10.59 19.29 1.49
N ASN A 341 -10.56 20.03 0.38
CA ASN A 341 -9.49 21.00 0.15
C ASN A 341 -9.46 22.11 1.22
N GLN A 342 -10.64 22.55 1.69
CA GLN A 342 -10.73 23.65 2.66
C GLN A 342 -10.05 23.31 3.98
N TYR A 343 -10.12 22.06 4.42
CA TYR A 343 -9.41 21.55 5.58
C TYR A 343 -7.91 21.91 5.59
N PHE A 344 -7.24 21.75 4.45
CA PHE A 344 -5.81 22.02 4.31
C PHE A 344 -5.51 23.49 4.11
N VAL A 345 -6.34 24.21 3.34
CA VAL A 345 -6.24 25.68 3.16
C VAL A 345 -6.31 26.39 4.51
N ASP A 346 -7.12 25.86 5.42
CA ASP A 346 -7.29 26.39 6.77
C ASP A 346 -6.12 26.15 7.72
N GLY A 347 -5.11 25.38 7.29
CA GLY A 347 -3.96 25.01 8.10
C GLY A 347 -4.29 24.04 9.24
N LEU A 348 -5.35 23.24 9.10
CA LEU A 348 -5.76 22.22 10.08
C LEU A 348 -4.98 20.89 9.91
N MET A 349 -3.82 20.90 9.26
CA MET A 349 -2.88 19.78 9.30
C MET A 349 -1.44 20.34 9.29
N GLY A 350 -0.98 20.83 10.43
CA GLY A 350 0.35 21.45 10.65
C GLY A 350 1.12 20.93 11.88
N GLU A 351 2.39 21.31 12.01
CA GLU A 351 3.32 20.76 13.03
C GLU A 351 2.93 21.05 14.49
N ASP A 352 2.28 22.19 14.78
CA ASP A 352 1.84 22.56 16.13
C ASP A 352 0.79 21.57 16.71
N GLU A 353 0.16 20.75 15.86
CA GLU A 353 -0.93 19.84 16.23
C GLU A 353 -0.47 18.62 17.04
N ASN A 354 0.80 18.24 16.92
CA ASN A 354 1.36 17.11 17.66
C ASN A 354 1.33 17.34 19.18
N GLU A 355 1.39 18.59 19.63
CA GLU A 355 1.34 18.92 21.06
C GLU A 355 -0.07 18.76 21.65
N ASP A 356 -1.13 19.08 20.88
CA ASP A 356 -2.50 19.08 21.40
C ASP A 356 -3.11 17.68 21.44
N VAL A 357 -2.86 16.85 20.43
CA VAL A 357 -3.35 15.47 20.37
C VAL A 357 -2.77 14.61 21.51
N ALA A 358 -1.58 14.95 22.01
CA ALA A 358 -0.93 14.32 23.18
C ALA A 358 -1.68 14.54 24.52
N ASN A 359 -2.76 15.33 24.53
CA ASN A 359 -3.70 15.42 25.65
C ASN A 359 -4.67 14.22 25.72
N LEU A 360 -4.85 13.48 24.62
CA LEU A 360 -5.62 12.24 24.61
C LEU A 360 -4.87 11.13 25.37
N PRO A 361 -5.56 10.28 26.17
CA PRO A 361 -4.94 9.16 26.85
C PRO A 361 -4.23 8.20 25.87
N TYR A 362 -4.89 7.91 24.75
CA TYR A 362 -4.35 7.07 23.69
C TYR A 362 -5.10 7.26 22.38
N TYR A 363 -4.45 6.99 21.26
CA TYR A 363 -4.99 7.09 19.89
C TYR A 363 -4.13 6.31 18.90
N MET A 364 -4.69 6.00 17.73
CA MET A 364 -3.94 5.46 16.59
C MET A 364 -3.38 6.59 15.72
N ILE A 365 -2.24 6.32 15.09
CA ILE A 365 -1.52 7.24 14.21
C ILE A 365 -1.34 6.56 12.87
N ILE A 366 -1.78 7.22 11.79
CA ILE A 366 -1.59 6.77 10.42
C ILE A 366 -0.81 7.85 9.68
N ASN A 367 0.45 7.56 9.40
CA ASN A 367 1.38 8.44 8.67
C ASN A 367 1.70 7.82 7.31
N PHE A 368 1.65 8.62 6.25
CA PHE A 368 2.07 8.18 4.93
C PHE A 368 2.39 9.38 4.03
N PRO A 369 3.32 9.24 3.08
CA PRO A 369 3.57 10.27 2.10
C PRO A 369 2.31 10.43 1.22
N ARG A 370 1.88 11.66 1.01
CA ARG A 370 1.01 11.93 -0.13
C ARG A 370 1.85 11.73 -1.37
N GLN A 371 1.26 11.15 -2.39
CA GLN A 371 1.92 11.08 -3.67
C GLN A 371 2.01 12.47 -4.26
N GLU A 372 3.22 12.91 -4.59
CA GLU A 372 3.41 13.93 -5.59
C GLU A 372 3.40 13.23 -6.97
N GLY A 373 2.64 13.71 -7.94
CA GLY A 373 2.41 13.01 -9.22
C GLY A 373 3.70 12.50 -9.89
N GLY A 374 3.66 11.34 -10.55
CA GLY A 374 4.82 10.89 -11.32
C GLY A 374 5.16 11.89 -12.44
N SER A 375 6.43 11.96 -12.83
CA SER A 375 6.82 12.58 -14.10
C SER A 375 6.33 11.68 -15.24
N ALA A 376 5.14 11.96 -15.78
CA ALA A 376 4.95 11.70 -17.20
C ALA A 376 5.67 12.83 -17.94
N ASP A 377 6.57 12.46 -18.85
CA ASP A 377 7.13 13.38 -19.83
C ASP A 377 5.95 13.92 -20.66
N LEU A 378 5.34 15.01 -20.17
CA LEU A 378 4.27 15.73 -20.86
C LEU A 378 4.92 16.58 -21.94
N SER A 379 5.42 15.96 -23.01
CA SER A 379 5.63 16.71 -24.25
C SER A 379 4.59 16.24 -25.24
N LEU A 380 3.68 17.16 -25.58
CA LEU A 380 3.55 17.68 -26.95
C LEU A 380 3.27 19.19 -26.95
N TYR A 381 2.78 19.76 -25.84
CA TYR A 381 2.59 21.21 -25.69
C TYR A 381 2.80 21.69 -24.25
N ASP A 382 4.05 21.76 -23.78
CA ASP A 382 4.35 22.44 -22.51
C ASP A 382 4.25 23.97 -22.69
N SER A 383 3.19 24.55 -22.12
CA SER A 383 3.27 25.91 -21.57
C SER A 383 2.72 26.04 -20.15
N THR A 384 2.27 24.93 -19.55
CA THR A 384 1.83 24.86 -18.16
C THR A 384 2.39 23.59 -17.54
N ASN A 385 3.62 23.70 -17.05
CA ASN A 385 4.39 22.74 -16.27
C ASN A 385 3.69 22.32 -14.95
N THR A 386 2.43 21.88 -15.00
CA THR A 386 1.58 21.54 -13.86
C THR A 386 1.38 20.03 -13.79
N LYS A 387 2.03 19.41 -12.82
CA LYS A 387 2.01 17.98 -12.42
C LYS A 387 0.60 17.40 -12.17
N TYR A 388 -0.41 18.26 -12.01
CA TYR A 388 -1.76 17.94 -11.56
C TYR A 388 -2.77 18.94 -12.13
N TYR A 389 -3.46 18.59 -13.21
CA TYR A 389 -4.41 19.49 -13.86
C TYR A 389 -5.82 19.34 -13.27
N ILE A 390 -6.35 18.12 -13.16
CA ILE A 390 -7.72 17.85 -12.72
C ILE A 390 -7.86 18.00 -11.21
N ARG A 391 -6.87 17.55 -10.43
CA ARG A 391 -6.85 17.81 -8.99
C ARG A 391 -6.95 19.32 -8.70
N ASP A 392 -6.17 20.14 -9.40
CA ASP A 392 -6.20 21.60 -9.21
C ASP A 392 -7.52 22.20 -9.65
N SER A 393 -8.05 21.77 -10.80
CA SER A 393 -9.39 22.18 -11.25
C SER A 393 -10.47 21.89 -10.18
N ILE A 394 -10.46 20.71 -9.53
CA ILE A 394 -11.40 20.38 -8.45
C ILE A 394 -11.24 21.32 -7.25
N ALA A 395 -10.00 21.65 -6.89
CA ALA A 395 -9.69 22.51 -5.74
C ALA A 395 -10.07 23.98 -6.00
N GLU A 396 -9.60 24.54 -7.12
CA GLU A 396 -9.77 25.94 -7.50
C GLU A 396 -11.23 26.29 -7.80
N ASN A 397 -12.03 25.32 -8.27
CA ASN A 397 -13.45 25.49 -8.51
C ASN A 397 -14.34 25.16 -7.30
N ASN A 398 -13.78 25.02 -6.08
CA ASN A 398 -14.53 24.69 -4.85
C ASN A 398 -15.39 23.41 -4.97
N PHE A 399 -14.94 22.43 -5.77
CA PHE A 399 -15.70 21.20 -6.02
C PHE A 399 -15.28 20.05 -5.09
N SER A 400 -14.17 20.16 -4.36
CA SER A 400 -13.62 19.07 -3.52
C SER A 400 -14.61 18.49 -2.49
N ALA A 401 -15.42 19.32 -1.84
CA ALA A 401 -16.42 18.86 -0.86
C ALA A 401 -17.49 17.97 -1.52
N LYS A 402 -18.08 18.46 -2.61
CA LYS A 402 -19.11 17.73 -3.37
C LYS A 402 -18.54 16.50 -4.07
N PHE A 403 -17.30 16.59 -4.57
CA PHE A 403 -16.55 15.48 -5.15
C PHE A 403 -16.41 14.32 -4.16
N LEU A 404 -15.92 14.58 -2.94
CA LEU A 404 -15.73 13.53 -1.92
C LEU A 404 -17.05 12.98 -1.38
N GLU A 405 -18.09 13.81 -1.25
CA GLU A 405 -19.45 13.34 -0.89
C GLU A 405 -19.95 12.28 -1.87
N ILE A 406 -19.88 12.57 -3.17
CA ILE A 406 -20.39 11.68 -4.21
C ILE A 406 -19.47 10.48 -4.39
N LEU A 407 -18.14 10.65 -4.32
CA LEU A 407 -17.19 9.55 -4.39
C LEU A 407 -17.45 8.51 -3.28
N LYS A 408 -17.73 8.99 -2.05
CA LYS A 408 -18.19 8.16 -0.92
C LYS A 408 -19.46 7.40 -1.25
N ASP A 409 -20.47 8.06 -1.81
CA ASP A 409 -21.75 7.41 -2.10
C ASP A 409 -21.67 6.43 -3.27
N VAL A 410 -20.89 6.73 -4.31
CA VAL A 410 -20.60 5.80 -5.40
C VAL A 410 -19.84 4.57 -4.87
N HIS A 411 -18.91 4.76 -3.94
CA HIS A 411 -18.22 3.65 -3.27
C HIS A 411 -19.19 2.77 -2.46
N ASN A 412 -20.10 3.39 -1.71
CA ASN A 412 -21.07 2.68 -0.86
C ASN A 412 -22.28 2.15 -1.64
N LYS A 413 -22.38 2.43 -2.95
CA LYS A 413 -23.56 2.12 -3.81
C LYS A 413 -24.83 2.83 -3.38
N ASP A 414 -24.67 4.01 -2.78
CA ASP A 414 -25.75 4.90 -2.35
C ASP A 414 -26.09 5.95 -3.43
N PHE A 415 -25.28 6.08 -4.49
CA PHE A 415 -25.54 6.98 -5.62
C PHE A 415 -26.30 6.28 -6.76
N PRO A 416 -27.32 6.92 -7.39
CA PRO A 416 -28.32 6.20 -8.19
C PRO A 416 -27.88 5.77 -9.61
N THR A 417 -26.97 6.49 -10.25
CA THR A 417 -26.69 6.34 -11.70
C THR A 417 -25.27 5.91 -12.02
N VAL A 418 -24.37 5.93 -11.04
CA VAL A 418 -22.95 5.65 -11.21
C VAL A 418 -22.49 4.69 -10.13
N GLU A 419 -21.80 3.62 -10.54
CA GLU A 419 -21.22 2.64 -9.64
C GLU A 419 -19.79 2.29 -10.09
N PHE A 420 -18.95 1.86 -9.15
CA PHE A 420 -17.65 1.28 -9.48
C PHE A 420 -17.81 -0.04 -10.24
N GLY A 421 -17.20 -0.12 -11.41
CA GLY A 421 -16.90 -1.38 -12.09
C GLY A 421 -15.66 -2.05 -11.50
N THR A 422 -15.32 -3.23 -12.01
CA THR A 422 -14.06 -3.90 -11.71
C THR A 422 -13.35 -4.23 -13.01
N LYS A 423 -12.07 -3.89 -13.12
CA LYS A 423 -11.21 -4.22 -14.27
C LYS A 423 -9.95 -4.91 -13.79
N SER A 424 -9.57 -6.00 -14.47
CA SER A 424 -8.36 -6.75 -14.18
C SER A 424 -7.19 -6.24 -15.03
N PHE A 425 -6.03 -6.16 -14.40
CA PHE A 425 -4.78 -5.70 -14.97
C PHE A 425 -3.68 -6.71 -14.68
N GLU A 426 -2.69 -6.77 -15.56
CA GLU A 426 -1.41 -7.38 -15.21
C GLU A 426 -0.59 -6.35 -14.44
N THR A 427 -0.01 -6.75 -13.32
CA THR A 427 0.73 -5.84 -12.44
C THR A 427 2.08 -6.40 -12.07
N THR A 428 3.11 -5.57 -12.10
CA THR A 428 4.43 -5.88 -11.52
C THR A 428 4.75 -4.91 -10.41
N LEU A 429 5.12 -5.45 -9.25
CA LEU A 429 5.59 -4.65 -8.12
C LEU A 429 7.12 -4.77 -8.08
N ALA A 430 7.81 -3.70 -8.46
CA ALA A 430 9.26 -3.58 -8.34
C ALA A 430 9.62 -2.99 -6.97
N TYR A 431 10.47 -3.68 -6.22
CA TYR A 431 10.90 -3.24 -4.90
C TYR A 431 12.25 -3.83 -4.52
N MET A 432 12.93 -3.14 -3.61
CA MET A 432 14.14 -3.62 -2.95
C MET A 432 13.77 -4.50 -1.76
N SER A 433 14.39 -5.67 -1.67
CA SER A 433 14.24 -6.57 -0.54
C SER A 433 15.60 -6.88 0.06
N GLY A 434 15.70 -6.73 1.38
CA GLY A 434 16.86 -7.13 2.18
C GLY A 434 16.44 -8.10 3.28
N SER A 435 17.36 -8.96 3.70
CA SER A 435 17.27 -9.66 4.98
C SER A 435 18.48 -9.26 5.80
N SER A 436 18.41 -9.39 7.14
CA SER A 436 19.51 -9.03 8.05
C SER A 436 20.83 -9.78 7.81
N ALA A 437 20.90 -10.67 6.82
CA ALA A 437 22.07 -11.49 6.50
C ALA A 437 22.46 -11.54 5.00
N GLU A 438 21.73 -10.91 4.07
CA GLU A 438 22.01 -10.95 2.63
C GLU A 438 22.06 -9.56 1.97
N GLU A 439 22.79 -9.43 0.85
CA GLU A 439 22.79 -8.24 -0.02
C GLU A 439 21.37 -7.95 -0.53
N THR A 440 21.04 -6.66 -0.66
CA THR A 440 19.77 -6.18 -1.23
C THR A 440 19.56 -6.72 -2.65
N LYS A 441 18.34 -7.17 -2.94
CA LYS A 441 17.96 -7.65 -4.27
C LYS A 441 16.71 -6.93 -4.75
N GLU A 442 16.70 -6.57 -6.02
CA GLU A 442 15.48 -6.15 -6.71
C GLU A 442 14.59 -7.37 -6.95
N ILE A 443 13.32 -7.25 -6.59
CA ILE A 443 12.31 -8.29 -6.81
C ILE A 443 11.17 -7.68 -7.63
N SER A 444 10.69 -8.44 -8.62
CA SER A 444 9.49 -8.13 -9.40
C SER A 444 8.45 -9.23 -9.25
N ASP A 445 7.38 -8.95 -8.51
CA ASP A 445 6.25 -9.86 -8.38
C ASP A 445 5.21 -9.60 -9.48
N ASN A 446 5.00 -10.57 -10.37
CA ASN A 446 3.96 -10.49 -11.41
C ASN A 446 2.66 -11.14 -10.93
N THR A 447 1.59 -10.35 -10.87
CA THR A 447 0.26 -10.82 -10.47
C THR A 447 -0.83 -10.22 -11.35
N ASN A 448 -1.97 -10.90 -11.43
CA ASN A 448 -3.19 -10.33 -12.03
C ASN A 448 -4.03 -9.72 -10.92
N THR A 449 -4.11 -8.39 -10.91
CA THR A 449 -4.81 -7.63 -9.87
C THR A 449 -6.05 -6.97 -10.46
N SER A 450 -7.15 -6.97 -9.71
CA SER A 450 -8.39 -6.32 -10.12
C SER A 450 -8.64 -5.07 -9.28
N PHE A 451 -8.81 -3.93 -9.95
CA PHE A 451 -9.08 -2.64 -9.31
C PHE A 451 -10.53 -2.23 -9.54
N ARG A 452 -11.06 -1.43 -8.60
CA ARG A 452 -12.33 -0.72 -8.82
C ARG A 452 -12.07 0.44 -9.76
N VAL A 453 -12.91 0.57 -10.78
CA VAL A 453 -12.74 1.56 -11.85
C VAL A 453 -14.04 2.30 -12.11
N LEU A 454 -13.92 3.60 -12.33
CA LEU A 454 -15.01 4.53 -12.58
C LEU A 454 -14.70 5.38 -13.82
N ASP A 455 -15.69 5.58 -14.69
CA ASP A 455 -15.58 6.52 -15.82
C ASP A 455 -15.77 7.96 -15.29
N PHE A 456 -14.71 8.77 -15.33
CA PHE A 456 -14.67 10.06 -14.64
C PHE A 456 -15.56 11.13 -15.32
N PRO A 457 -15.57 11.28 -16.66
CA PRO A 457 -16.55 12.12 -17.35
C PRO A 457 -18.00 11.73 -17.05
N LEU A 458 -18.31 10.42 -17.01
CA LEU A 458 -19.64 9.95 -16.62
C LEU A 458 -19.96 10.34 -15.16
N PHE A 459 -19.02 10.18 -14.25
CA PHE A 459 -19.17 10.59 -12.85
C PHE A 459 -19.50 12.10 -12.72
N LEU A 460 -18.78 12.97 -13.43
CA LEU A 460 -19.01 14.42 -13.37
C LEU A 460 -20.36 14.82 -13.99
N THR A 461 -20.70 14.24 -15.13
CA THR A 461 -21.98 14.54 -15.80
C THR A 461 -23.18 14.05 -14.99
N GLU A 462 -23.08 12.89 -14.35
CA GLU A 462 -24.11 12.39 -13.45
C GLU A 462 -24.15 13.16 -12.13
N THR A 463 -23.02 13.65 -11.63
CA THR A 463 -22.97 14.60 -10.51
C THR A 463 -23.79 15.85 -10.81
N TYR A 464 -23.62 16.43 -12.01
CA TYR A 464 -24.39 17.60 -12.47
C TYR A 464 -25.90 17.29 -12.60
N ASN A 465 -26.24 16.12 -13.16
CA ASN A 465 -27.63 15.74 -13.44
C ASN A 465 -28.41 15.27 -12.19
N GLN A 466 -27.73 14.62 -11.24
CA GLN A 466 -28.31 13.98 -10.05
C GLN A 466 -27.87 14.67 -8.77
N TYR A 467 -27.98 16.00 -8.72
CA TYR A 467 -27.57 16.82 -7.58
C TYR A 467 -27.99 16.25 -6.21
N SER A 468 -29.28 15.92 -6.08
CA SER A 468 -29.88 15.45 -4.83
C SER A 468 -29.62 13.96 -4.56
N GLY A 469 -28.94 13.26 -5.48
CA GLY A 469 -28.71 11.81 -5.43
C GLY A 469 -27.74 11.37 -4.35
N SER A 470 -26.88 12.27 -3.86
CA SER A 470 -25.92 12.02 -2.78
C SER A 470 -26.38 12.55 -1.41
N LEU A 471 -27.40 13.41 -1.36
CA LEU A 471 -27.76 14.12 -0.13
C LEU A 471 -28.14 13.15 0.99
N ASN A 472 -27.27 13.04 1.98
CA ASN A 472 -27.47 12.22 3.15
C ASN A 472 -26.69 12.75 4.34
N SER A 473 -26.80 12.04 5.46
CA SER A 473 -26.27 12.45 6.75
C SER A 473 -25.29 11.45 7.34
N ASN A 474 -24.68 10.57 6.53
CA ASN A 474 -23.81 9.51 7.05
C ASN A 474 -22.33 9.92 7.15
N TYR A 475 -22.07 11.23 7.18
CA TYR A 475 -20.74 11.81 7.18
C TYR A 475 -20.68 13.16 7.92
N VAL A 476 -19.46 13.60 8.20
CA VAL A 476 -19.12 14.92 8.73
C VAL A 476 -17.82 15.42 8.10
N PHE A 477 -17.68 16.73 7.90
CA PHE A 477 -16.43 17.33 7.41
C PHE A 477 -15.49 17.68 8.55
N GLY A 478 -14.19 17.44 8.32
CA GLY A 478 -13.08 17.79 9.20
C GLY A 478 -12.66 19.27 9.16
N GLY A 479 -13.14 20.05 8.18
CA GLY A 479 -12.74 21.45 7.97
C GLY A 479 -13.55 22.49 8.75
N LYS A 480 -13.10 23.76 8.68
CA LYS A 480 -13.89 24.91 9.13
C LYS A 480 -15.15 25.06 8.27
N TYR A 481 -16.04 25.94 8.71
CA TYR A 481 -17.22 26.30 7.94
C TYR A 481 -16.86 26.78 6.53
N SER A 482 -17.52 26.21 5.51
CA SER A 482 -17.50 26.71 4.15
C SER A 482 -18.89 26.56 3.53
N GLU A 483 -19.25 27.45 2.59
CA GLU A 483 -20.52 27.31 1.87
C GLU A 483 -20.61 25.98 1.11
N ALA A 484 -19.48 25.51 0.57
CA ALA A 484 -19.37 24.23 -0.13
C ALA A 484 -19.70 23.01 0.75
N HIS A 485 -19.57 23.10 2.09
CA HIS A 485 -20.01 22.02 2.99
C HIS A 485 -21.52 22.01 3.20
N ASN A 486 -22.18 23.17 3.19
CA ASN A 486 -23.62 23.25 3.43
C ASN A 486 -24.45 22.73 2.26
N THR A 487 -23.92 22.90 1.05
CA THR A 487 -24.58 22.44 -0.18
C THR A 487 -24.72 20.91 -0.20
N THR A 488 -23.89 20.17 0.53
CA THR A 488 -23.94 18.70 0.57
C THR A 488 -24.98 18.14 1.54
N TYR A 489 -25.58 18.96 2.42
CA TYR A 489 -26.59 18.49 3.39
C TYR A 489 -28.03 18.77 2.99
N SER A 490 -28.28 19.69 2.06
CA SER A 490 -29.63 20.08 1.69
C SER A 490 -29.76 20.55 0.24
N ASP A 491 -30.93 20.32 -0.33
CA ASP A 491 -31.25 20.74 -1.70
C ASP A 491 -32.00 22.08 -1.67
N THR A 492 -31.34 23.15 -2.12
CA THR A 492 -31.97 24.44 -2.38
C THR A 492 -31.61 24.92 -3.78
N ASP A 493 -32.44 25.79 -4.38
CA ASP A 493 -32.14 26.36 -5.70
C ASP A 493 -30.80 27.10 -5.72
N LEU A 494 -30.39 27.72 -4.61
CA LEU A 494 -29.11 28.40 -4.48
C LEU A 494 -27.94 27.41 -4.42
N TYR A 495 -28.04 26.38 -3.58
CA TYR A 495 -26.99 25.37 -3.41
C TYR A 495 -26.77 24.54 -4.68
N ARG A 496 -27.86 24.13 -5.33
CA ARG A 496 -27.79 23.47 -6.63
C ARG A 496 -27.17 24.36 -7.70
N PHE A 497 -27.49 25.66 -7.70
CA PHE A 497 -26.87 26.60 -8.64
C PHE A 497 -25.35 26.70 -8.37
N TYR A 498 -24.96 26.87 -7.11
CA TYR A 498 -23.55 26.97 -6.69
C TYR A 498 -22.74 25.74 -7.12
N ASP A 499 -23.16 24.54 -6.72
CA ASP A 499 -22.43 23.30 -7.03
C ASP A 499 -22.45 22.99 -8.53
N ASN A 500 -23.57 23.23 -9.23
CA ASN A 500 -23.62 22.98 -10.67
C ASN A 500 -22.72 23.93 -11.48
N GLN A 501 -22.46 25.15 -10.99
CA GLN A 501 -21.44 26.02 -11.61
C GLN A 501 -20.05 25.42 -11.41
N ASN A 502 -19.73 25.00 -10.18
CA ASN A 502 -18.44 24.39 -9.85
C ASN A 502 -18.16 23.13 -10.67
N VAL A 503 -19.13 22.21 -10.73
CA VAL A 503 -19.05 20.97 -11.53
C VAL A 503 -18.91 21.28 -13.02
N LEU A 504 -19.66 22.25 -13.54
CA LEU A 504 -19.61 22.59 -14.96
C LEU A 504 -18.24 23.15 -15.37
N THR A 505 -17.58 23.93 -14.51
CA THR A 505 -16.21 24.39 -14.80
C THR A 505 -15.24 23.22 -14.83
N VAL A 506 -15.30 22.30 -13.86
CA VAL A 506 -14.47 21.08 -13.88
C VAL A 506 -14.74 20.22 -15.12
N ILE A 507 -16.00 20.11 -15.56
CA ILE A 507 -16.34 19.42 -16.82
C ILE A 507 -15.67 20.11 -18.02
N ASN A 508 -15.70 21.45 -18.09
CA ASN A 508 -15.03 22.18 -19.17
C ASN A 508 -13.52 21.94 -19.13
N ASP A 509 -12.89 22.00 -17.96
CA ASP A 509 -11.45 21.75 -17.80
C ASP A 509 -11.09 20.31 -18.22
N VAL A 510 -11.92 19.32 -17.88
CA VAL A 510 -11.75 17.92 -18.35
C VAL A 510 -11.85 17.84 -19.87
N VAL A 511 -12.83 18.51 -20.48
CA VAL A 511 -13.00 18.55 -21.94
C VAL A 511 -11.80 19.22 -22.59
N ASP A 512 -11.30 20.31 -22.03
CA ASP A 512 -10.12 21.02 -22.52
C ASP A 512 -8.87 20.14 -22.42
N LEU A 513 -8.63 19.48 -21.28
CA LEU A 513 -7.54 18.51 -21.11
C LEU A 513 -7.61 17.39 -22.15
N MET A 514 -8.78 16.76 -22.31
CA MET A 514 -8.96 15.66 -23.28
C MET A 514 -8.82 16.15 -24.73
N SER A 515 -9.22 17.39 -25.02
CA SER A 515 -9.07 18.03 -26.33
C SER A 515 -7.62 18.33 -26.64
N THR A 516 -6.88 18.91 -25.69
CA THR A 516 -5.44 19.18 -25.82
C THR A 516 -4.65 17.88 -25.95
N TRP A 517 -4.98 16.86 -25.16
CA TRP A 517 -4.33 15.53 -25.24
C TRP A 517 -4.51 14.87 -26.61
N MET A 518 -5.61 15.16 -27.30
CA MET A 518 -5.96 14.57 -28.58
C MET A 518 -5.83 15.55 -29.75
N ASP A 519 -5.19 16.72 -29.59
CA ASP A 519 -5.20 17.76 -30.61
C ASP A 519 -4.33 17.36 -31.83
N ILE A 520 -4.96 17.24 -33.00
CA ILE A 520 -4.34 16.89 -34.29
C ILE A 520 -4.26 18.13 -35.21
N SER A 521 -4.69 19.31 -34.74
CA SER A 521 -5.14 20.43 -35.60
C SER A 521 -4.05 21.30 -36.27
N TYR A 522 -2.81 20.84 -36.38
CA TYR A 522 -1.82 21.58 -37.17
C TYR A 522 -2.07 21.43 -38.68
N ASP A 523 -2.36 22.57 -39.29
CA ASP A 523 -2.46 22.77 -40.73
C ASP A 523 -1.08 23.18 -41.28
N PRO A 524 -0.36 22.36 -42.07
CA PRO A 524 0.88 22.77 -42.73
C PRO A 524 0.65 23.81 -43.87
N GLY A 525 -0.56 24.36 -44.03
CA GLY A 525 -1.01 25.06 -45.22
C GLY A 525 -1.11 26.59 -45.15
N THR A 526 -0.04 27.33 -44.83
CA THR A 526 0.16 28.69 -45.41
C THR A 526 1.62 29.04 -45.73
N LEU A 527 2.32 28.17 -46.47
CA LEU A 527 3.59 28.54 -47.11
C LEU A 527 3.43 28.50 -48.64
N GLU A 528 2.97 29.62 -49.19
CA GLU A 528 3.25 29.96 -50.59
C GLU A 528 4.78 30.11 -50.73
N SER A 529 5.43 29.07 -51.26
CA SER A 529 6.87 28.94 -51.60
C SER A 529 7.75 28.17 -50.59
N VAL A 530 7.87 26.87 -50.86
CA VAL A 530 8.89 25.99 -50.28
C VAL A 530 10.18 26.15 -51.10
N SER A 531 11.17 26.85 -50.57
CA SER A 531 12.57 26.63 -50.98
C SER A 531 13.60 26.71 -49.87
N ASP A 532 13.26 27.13 -48.64
CA ASP A 532 14.27 27.31 -47.58
C ASP A 532 13.77 27.00 -46.15
N ALA A 533 12.67 26.26 -45.96
CA ALA A 533 12.28 25.76 -44.64
C ALA A 533 13.09 24.49 -44.35
N VAL A 534 14.14 24.66 -43.55
CA VAL A 534 14.91 23.60 -42.93
C VAL A 534 13.96 22.74 -42.08
N ALA A 535 14.10 21.42 -42.22
CA ALA A 535 13.41 20.38 -41.47
C ALA A 535 13.65 20.50 -39.95
N ASP A 536 12.82 21.29 -39.30
CA ASP A 536 12.70 21.37 -37.86
C ASP A 536 11.21 21.62 -37.54
N GLU A 537 10.69 20.92 -36.54
CA GLU A 537 9.29 20.89 -36.06
C GLU A 537 8.39 19.79 -36.67
N SER A 538 8.19 18.76 -35.86
CA SER A 538 7.19 17.68 -35.96
C SER A 538 5.77 18.22 -36.20
N THR A 539 5.02 17.63 -37.12
CA THR A 539 3.58 17.89 -37.23
C THR A 539 2.83 17.25 -36.03
N PRO A 540 1.87 17.93 -35.36
CA PRO A 540 1.05 17.37 -34.27
C PRO A 540 0.31 16.06 -34.57
N ALA A 541 -0.02 15.81 -35.84
CA ALA A 541 -0.49 14.48 -36.25
C ALA A 541 0.58 13.40 -36.03
N TYR A 542 1.84 13.68 -36.33
CA TYR A 542 2.94 12.73 -36.17
C TYR A 542 3.18 12.35 -34.69
N GLU A 543 3.00 13.29 -33.79
CA GLU A 543 3.19 13.08 -32.36
C GLU A 543 2.10 12.19 -31.74
N LEU A 544 0.83 12.39 -32.10
CA LEU A 544 -0.25 11.46 -31.75
C LEU A 544 0.01 10.06 -32.33
N LEU A 545 0.53 9.98 -33.56
CA LEU A 545 0.80 8.69 -34.19
C LEU A 545 1.95 7.93 -33.53
N GLN A 546 3.01 8.61 -33.09
CA GLN A 546 4.03 7.98 -32.25
C GLN A 546 3.43 7.45 -30.95
N ALA A 547 2.59 8.25 -30.27
CA ALA A 547 1.92 7.83 -29.04
C ALA A 547 0.97 6.64 -29.24
N LEU A 548 0.37 6.49 -30.44
CA LEU A 548 -0.49 5.35 -30.77
C LEU A 548 0.26 4.07 -31.09
N PHE A 549 1.50 4.18 -31.59
CA PHE A 549 2.26 3.06 -32.14
C PHE A 549 3.42 2.58 -31.30
N ASN A 550 3.93 3.41 -30.40
CA ASN A 550 4.91 3.02 -29.40
C ASN A 550 4.24 3.02 -28.02
N PRO A 551 4.09 1.85 -27.38
CA PRO A 551 3.51 1.77 -26.04
C PRO A 551 4.32 2.61 -25.05
N SER A 552 3.64 3.42 -24.27
CA SER A 552 4.23 4.26 -23.23
C SER A 552 3.33 4.31 -21.99
N TYR A 553 3.85 4.80 -20.88
CA TYR A 553 3.04 4.99 -19.68
C TYR A 553 2.17 6.24 -19.80
N ASN A 554 0.89 6.07 -19.46
CA ASN A 554 -0.12 7.11 -19.44
C ASN A 554 0.05 8.05 -18.25
N HIS A 555 -0.45 9.28 -18.42
CA HIS A 555 -0.50 10.30 -17.37
C HIS A 555 -1.46 9.89 -16.24
N THR A 556 -1.07 10.18 -15.00
CA THR A 556 -1.87 9.85 -13.82
C THR A 556 -1.88 10.97 -12.79
N GLU A 557 -3.02 11.15 -12.11
CA GLU A 557 -3.18 12.11 -11.02
C GLU A 557 -3.90 11.49 -9.82
N THR A 558 -3.28 11.48 -8.64
CA THR A 558 -3.99 11.12 -7.40
C THR A 558 -4.91 12.27 -6.97
N LEU A 559 -6.22 12.01 -6.91
CA LEU A 559 -7.23 13.01 -6.54
C LEU A 559 -7.57 12.97 -5.04
N ALA A 560 -7.58 11.78 -4.45
CA ALA A 560 -8.00 11.58 -3.05
C ALA A 560 -7.44 10.27 -2.48
N TYR A 561 -7.52 10.14 -1.15
CA TYR A 561 -7.23 8.93 -0.39
C TYR A 561 -8.44 8.50 0.43
N ARG A 562 -8.51 7.21 0.73
CA ARG A 562 -9.47 6.64 1.69
C ARG A 562 -8.75 5.75 2.68
N ILE A 563 -8.96 6.01 3.97
CA ILE A 563 -8.52 5.13 5.06
C ILE A 563 -9.76 4.44 5.61
N GLU A 564 -9.82 3.13 5.42
CA GLU A 564 -10.88 2.27 5.92
C GLU A 564 -10.47 1.68 7.27
N LYS A 565 -11.26 1.95 8.30
CA LYS A 565 -11.12 1.33 9.61
C LYS A 565 -12.06 0.16 9.75
N VAL A 566 -11.49 -1.00 10.05
CA VAL A 566 -12.21 -2.25 10.30
C VAL A 566 -11.98 -2.67 11.74
N GLY A 567 -13.05 -3.09 12.43
CA GLY A 567 -12.96 -3.59 13.80
C GLY A 567 -14.23 -4.31 14.28
N GLY A 568 -14.16 -4.85 15.50
CA GLY A 568 -15.24 -5.54 16.20
C GLY A 568 -15.16 -7.07 16.20
N MET A 569 -15.86 -7.73 17.13
CA MET A 569 -15.99 -9.20 17.17
C MET A 569 -16.68 -9.72 15.90
N SER A 570 -16.08 -10.74 15.27
CA SER A 570 -16.72 -11.50 14.18
C SER A 570 -18.08 -12.02 14.64
N ALA A 571 -19.16 -11.45 14.11
CA ALA A 571 -20.51 -11.91 14.39
C ALA A 571 -20.76 -13.25 13.67
N GLY A 572 -20.38 -14.36 14.29
CA GLY A 572 -20.89 -15.72 14.01
C GLY A 572 -20.65 -16.34 12.62
N ASP A 573 -20.31 -15.56 11.61
CA ASP A 573 -19.90 -15.98 10.26
C ASP A 573 -18.52 -15.38 9.99
N GLN A 574 -17.53 -16.23 9.76
CA GLN A 574 -16.10 -15.89 9.61
C GLN A 574 -15.77 -15.10 8.32
N THR A 575 -16.71 -14.35 7.74
CA THR A 575 -16.53 -13.76 6.40
C THR A 575 -17.01 -12.31 6.25
N THR A 576 -17.52 -11.65 7.29
CA THR A 576 -17.86 -10.22 7.21
C THR A 576 -17.13 -9.43 8.30
N THR A 577 -15.95 -8.93 7.96
CA THR A 577 -15.31 -7.81 8.65
C THR A 577 -16.24 -6.60 8.55
N LYS A 578 -16.61 -6.00 9.69
CA LYS A 578 -17.48 -4.82 9.73
C LYS A 578 -16.61 -3.58 9.54
N VAL A 579 -16.78 -2.89 8.40
CA VAL A 579 -16.25 -1.54 8.23
C VAL A 579 -16.91 -0.63 9.27
N LEU A 580 -16.09 0.00 10.11
CA LEU A 580 -16.56 0.88 11.18
C LEU A 580 -16.64 2.33 10.71
N GLN A 581 -15.60 2.79 10.01
CA GLN A 581 -15.44 4.19 9.62
C GLN A 581 -14.57 4.30 8.37
N ASN A 582 -14.82 5.32 7.55
CA ASN A 582 -13.90 5.74 6.49
C ASN A 582 -13.47 7.19 6.68
N TYR A 583 -12.21 7.48 6.43
CA TYR A 583 -11.70 8.84 6.28
C TYR A 583 -11.44 9.08 4.80
N TRP A 584 -12.02 10.14 4.25
CA TRP A 584 -11.90 10.54 2.85
C TRP A 584 -11.08 11.82 2.79
N ILE A 585 -9.91 11.76 2.16
CA ILE A 585 -8.91 12.83 2.23
C ILE A 585 -8.64 13.33 0.82
N PHE A 586 -8.91 14.60 0.55
CA PHE A 586 -8.57 15.20 -0.73
C PHE A 586 -7.05 15.36 -0.85
N ASN A 587 -6.47 15.07 -2.01
CA ASN A 587 -5.04 15.28 -2.25
C ASN A 587 -4.76 16.77 -2.52
N SER A 588 -4.90 17.64 -1.52
CA SER A 588 -4.75 19.09 -1.69
C SER A 588 -3.31 19.51 -2.03
N ALA A 589 -3.16 20.57 -2.82
CA ALA A 589 -1.87 21.24 -3.02
C ALA A 589 -1.36 21.93 -1.72
N TYR A 590 -2.24 22.21 -0.76
CA TYR A 590 -1.91 22.78 0.55
C TYR A 590 -1.64 21.73 1.63
N ALA A 591 -1.80 20.44 1.31
CA ALA A 591 -1.51 19.37 2.25
C ALA A 591 0.00 19.20 2.45
N PRO A 592 0.46 18.81 3.66
CA PRO A 592 1.86 18.46 3.88
C PRO A 592 2.26 17.23 3.05
N ASP A 593 3.55 17.10 2.77
CA ASP A 593 4.09 15.97 1.98
C ASP A 593 3.89 14.63 2.68
N ASN A 594 3.92 14.62 4.01
CA ASN A 594 3.49 13.49 4.82
C ASN A 594 2.15 13.80 5.48
N LEU A 595 1.13 13.00 5.16
CA LEU A 595 -0.19 13.08 5.77
C LEU A 595 -0.18 12.29 7.07
N THR A 596 -0.72 12.90 8.13
CA THR A 596 -0.84 12.30 9.45
C THR A 596 -2.30 12.35 9.91
N LEU A 597 -2.90 11.19 10.12
CA LEU A 597 -4.25 11.07 10.67
C LEU A 597 -4.20 10.50 12.08
N TYR A 598 -4.95 11.14 12.98
CA TYR A 598 -5.15 10.70 14.37
C TYR A 598 -6.55 10.13 14.57
N ASP A 599 -6.63 8.88 15.04
CA ASP A 599 -7.90 8.24 15.36
C ASP A 599 -8.02 7.97 16.86
N SER A 600 -8.81 8.81 17.52
CA SER A 600 -9.14 8.70 18.95
C SER A 600 -10.31 7.77 19.26
N GLN A 601 -11.06 7.30 18.25
CA GLN A 601 -12.28 6.50 18.45
C GLN A 601 -11.95 5.02 18.57
N VAL A 602 -11.06 4.68 19.49
CA VAL A 602 -10.50 3.34 19.66
C VAL A 602 -10.62 2.87 21.10
N LYS A 603 -10.75 1.56 21.29
CA LYS A 603 -10.79 0.92 22.61
C LYS A 603 -9.44 0.32 22.93
N TYR A 604 -9.01 0.44 24.19
CA TYR A 604 -7.77 -0.18 24.65
C TYR A 604 -7.82 -1.70 24.50
N GLY A 605 -6.75 -2.33 23.99
CA GLY A 605 -6.66 -3.78 23.81
C GLY A 605 -7.50 -4.38 22.67
N GLU A 606 -8.32 -3.58 21.98
CA GLU A 606 -9.11 -4.03 20.82
C GLU A 606 -8.31 -3.95 19.52
N THR A 607 -8.53 -4.91 18.62
CA THR A 607 -7.79 -5.03 17.36
C THR A 607 -8.51 -4.30 16.24
N TYR A 608 -7.76 -3.45 15.53
CA TYR A 608 -8.24 -2.70 14.37
C TYR A 608 -7.34 -2.94 13.16
N THR A 609 -7.94 -3.00 11.98
CA THR A 609 -7.23 -3.02 10.70
C THR A 609 -7.51 -1.72 9.98
N TYR A 610 -6.45 -1.05 9.54
CA TYR A 610 -6.53 0.15 8.71
C TYR A 610 -6.07 -0.20 7.30
N ASN A 611 -6.94 -0.04 6.31
CA ASN A 611 -6.61 -0.21 4.89
C ASN A 611 -6.58 1.16 4.22
N CYS A 612 -5.46 1.54 3.61
CA CYS A 612 -5.32 2.80 2.90
C CYS A 612 -5.38 2.59 1.38
N TYR A 613 -6.13 3.46 0.70
CA TYR A 613 -6.35 3.44 -0.74
C TYR A 613 -6.14 4.83 -1.34
N ALA A 614 -5.65 4.90 -2.57
CA ALA A 614 -5.62 6.10 -3.39
C ALA A 614 -6.65 6.02 -4.52
N TYR A 615 -7.26 7.15 -4.86
CA TYR A 615 -8.11 7.32 -6.03
C TYR A 615 -7.33 8.05 -7.12
N VAL A 616 -6.93 7.29 -8.13
CA VAL A 616 -5.95 7.69 -9.13
C VAL A 616 -6.62 7.81 -10.48
N LEU A 617 -6.57 9.01 -11.03
CA LEU A 617 -7.07 9.33 -12.35
C LEU A 617 -6.03 8.90 -13.39
N VAL A 618 -6.45 8.24 -14.46
CA VAL A 618 -5.59 7.76 -15.56
C VAL A 618 -6.16 8.28 -16.87
N LEU A 619 -5.35 9.05 -17.62
CA LEU A 619 -5.68 9.58 -18.93
C LEU A 619 -5.07 8.69 -20.03
N ALA A 620 -5.92 7.97 -20.74
CA ALA A 620 -5.55 6.92 -21.67
C ALA A 620 -6.35 7.03 -22.99
N HIS A 621 -6.17 6.05 -23.88
CA HIS A 621 -6.98 5.92 -25.10
C HIS A 621 -7.89 4.69 -25.05
N ARG A 622 -9.07 4.82 -25.67
CA ARG A 622 -9.87 3.66 -26.08
C ARG A 622 -10.02 3.66 -27.59
N TYR A 623 -9.97 2.48 -28.19
CA TYR A 623 -9.99 2.37 -29.63
C TYR A 623 -10.72 1.11 -30.11
N LYS A 624 -11.07 1.13 -31.39
CA LYS A 624 -11.57 -0.05 -32.12
C LYS A 624 -11.21 0.06 -33.59
N TYR A 625 -11.13 -1.08 -34.26
CA TYR A 625 -10.97 -1.11 -35.72
C TYR A 625 -12.34 -1.26 -36.39
N GLY A 626 -12.48 -0.80 -37.63
CA GLY A 626 -13.68 -1.06 -38.41
C GLY A 626 -13.56 -0.66 -39.86
N ASP A 627 -14.65 -0.83 -40.61
CA ASP A 627 -14.72 -0.58 -42.05
C ASP A 627 -13.60 -1.30 -42.84
N PHE A 628 -13.32 -2.57 -42.54
CA PHE A 628 -12.26 -3.29 -43.23
C PHE A 628 -12.49 -3.39 -44.75
N ARG A 629 -11.42 -3.24 -45.53
CA ARG A 629 -11.36 -3.48 -46.97
C ARG A 629 -10.17 -4.37 -47.26
N LEU A 630 -10.38 -5.47 -47.98
CA LEU A 630 -9.28 -6.31 -48.47
C LEU A 630 -9.20 -6.19 -49.98
N THR A 631 -8.03 -6.43 -50.55
CA THR A 631 -7.88 -6.53 -52.00
C THR A 631 -7.86 -7.98 -52.48
N GLN A 632 -8.36 -8.20 -53.69
CA GLN A 632 -8.07 -9.38 -54.50
C GLN A 632 -7.30 -8.97 -55.76
N GLN A 633 -6.47 -9.86 -56.27
CA GLN A 633 -5.72 -9.63 -57.51
C GLN A 633 -6.64 -9.82 -58.73
N ILE A 634 -6.71 -8.79 -59.59
CA ILE A 634 -7.47 -8.84 -60.85
C ILE A 634 -6.57 -8.82 -62.09
N GLY A 635 -5.26 -8.55 -61.91
CA GLY A 635 -4.26 -8.60 -62.97
C GLY A 635 -2.86 -8.28 -62.44
N THR A 636 -1.85 -8.47 -63.29
CA THR A 636 -0.45 -8.17 -63.02
C THR A 636 0.17 -7.47 -64.22
N ILE A 637 1.15 -6.60 -63.99
CA ILE A 637 1.92 -5.89 -65.00
C ILE A 637 3.40 -6.21 -64.80
N ASP A 638 4.05 -6.61 -65.89
CA ASP A 638 5.47 -6.92 -65.99
C ASP A 638 6.05 -5.95 -67.03
N ILE A 639 6.94 -5.05 -66.60
CA ILE A 639 7.47 -3.96 -67.45
C ILE A 639 8.82 -4.40 -68.06
N ASP A 640 9.63 -5.14 -67.30
CA ASP A 640 10.90 -5.74 -67.72
C ASP A 640 10.85 -7.28 -67.69
N ALA A 641 10.60 -7.87 -68.87
CA ALA A 641 10.53 -9.31 -69.12
C ALA A 641 11.82 -10.13 -68.81
N GLY A 642 12.82 -9.52 -68.18
CA GLY A 642 14.07 -10.12 -67.72
C GLY A 642 14.16 -10.36 -66.21
N GLU A 643 13.25 -9.82 -65.39
CA GLU A 643 13.17 -10.11 -63.95
C GLU A 643 12.19 -11.26 -63.66
N GLU A 644 12.43 -12.02 -62.58
CA GLU A 644 11.52 -13.10 -62.16
C GLU A 644 10.39 -12.53 -61.29
N GLY A 645 9.25 -12.17 -61.90
CA GLY A 645 8.03 -11.79 -61.17
C GLY A 645 7.28 -10.62 -61.81
N PRO A 646 6.02 -10.36 -61.42
CA PRO A 646 5.32 -9.14 -61.83
C PRO A 646 5.81 -7.93 -61.03
N GLU A 647 6.07 -6.80 -61.69
CA GLU A 647 6.50 -5.57 -61.02
C GLU A 647 5.35 -4.82 -60.32
N TYR A 648 4.12 -4.97 -60.85
CA TYR A 648 2.94 -4.34 -60.27
C TYR A 648 1.72 -5.27 -60.32
N TYR A 649 0.86 -5.12 -59.32
CA TYR A 649 -0.39 -5.84 -59.15
C TYR A 649 -1.58 -4.89 -59.31
N CYS A 650 -2.53 -5.28 -60.16
CA CYS A 650 -3.83 -4.63 -60.25
C CYS A 650 -4.74 -5.24 -59.20
N LEU A 651 -5.14 -4.44 -58.22
CA LEU A 651 -5.87 -4.85 -57.04
C LEU A 651 -7.29 -4.29 -57.05
N GLN A 652 -8.24 -5.04 -56.50
CA GLN A 652 -9.64 -4.65 -56.35
C GLN A 652 -10.08 -4.77 -54.89
N PHE A 653 -10.54 -3.67 -54.30
CA PHE A 653 -11.06 -3.62 -52.93
C PHE A 653 -12.46 -4.20 -52.80
N TYR A 654 -12.68 -4.94 -51.71
CA TYR A 654 -13.96 -5.50 -51.31
C TYR A 654 -14.11 -5.53 -49.78
N ASP A 655 -15.35 -5.55 -49.29
CA ASP A 655 -15.66 -5.77 -47.88
C ASP A 655 -15.51 -7.27 -47.55
N PRO A 656 -14.64 -7.66 -46.59
CA PRO A 656 -14.37 -9.07 -46.31
C PRO A 656 -15.54 -9.83 -45.69
N LYS A 657 -16.55 -9.14 -45.14
CA LYS A 657 -17.73 -9.75 -44.53
C LYS A 657 -18.85 -9.94 -45.53
N THR A 658 -19.10 -8.96 -46.41
CA THR A 658 -20.18 -9.05 -47.41
C THR A 658 -19.70 -9.61 -48.75
N ASN A 659 -18.41 -9.50 -49.05
CA ASN A 659 -17.77 -9.74 -50.36
C ASN A 659 -18.25 -8.78 -51.46
N ASP A 660 -18.85 -7.65 -51.11
CA ASP A 660 -19.21 -6.61 -52.07
C ASP A 660 -17.99 -5.73 -52.38
N PHE A 661 -17.87 -5.28 -53.63
CA PHE A 661 -16.84 -4.29 -54.00
C PHE A 661 -17.07 -2.97 -53.29
N ALA A 662 -15.99 -2.36 -52.83
CA ALA A 662 -16.03 -1.15 -52.03
C ALA A 662 -14.91 -0.20 -52.44
N ASP A 663 -15.15 1.09 -52.25
CA ASP A 663 -14.13 2.11 -52.49
C ASP A 663 -13.02 2.00 -51.43
N GLN A 664 -11.80 2.39 -51.81
CA GLN A 664 -10.68 2.56 -50.87
C GLN A 664 -11.02 3.66 -49.86
N ILE A 665 -10.51 3.48 -48.65
CA ILE A 665 -10.57 4.36 -47.50
C ILE A 665 -9.38 5.31 -47.51
N PHE A 666 -8.20 4.77 -47.79
CA PHE A 666 -6.95 5.49 -47.60
C PHE A 666 -6.78 6.64 -48.60
N PHE A 667 -7.38 6.52 -49.80
CA PHE A 667 -7.30 7.51 -50.87
C PHE A 667 -8.61 7.67 -51.65
N ASN A 668 -8.84 8.87 -52.22
CA ASN A 668 -9.91 9.10 -53.20
C ASN A 668 -9.31 9.12 -54.61
N GLY A 669 -9.86 8.30 -55.53
CA GLY A 669 -9.57 8.38 -56.97
C GLY A 669 -9.00 7.09 -57.57
N ALA A 670 -9.05 6.99 -58.91
CA ALA A 670 -8.37 5.97 -59.68
C ALA A 670 -6.90 6.37 -59.84
N GLY A 671 -5.98 5.59 -59.29
CA GLY A 671 -4.60 6.04 -59.10
C GLY A 671 -3.79 6.18 -60.38
N LEU A 672 -3.56 7.41 -60.86
CA LEU A 672 -2.28 7.96 -61.35
C LEU A 672 -2.44 9.49 -61.59
N GLU A 673 -1.68 10.34 -60.90
CA GLU A 673 -1.28 11.67 -61.39
C GLU A 673 0.17 11.98 -60.90
N PRO A 674 0.93 12.81 -61.63
CA PRO A 674 2.35 12.59 -61.91
C PRO A 674 3.27 12.90 -60.72
N GLY A 675 4.02 11.89 -60.28
CA GLY A 675 5.24 12.08 -59.51
C GLY A 675 6.39 12.59 -60.41
N TYR A 676 7.33 13.31 -59.79
CA TYR A 676 8.51 13.89 -60.42
C TYR A 676 9.33 12.87 -61.25
N THR A 677 10.13 13.40 -62.16
CA THR A 677 10.71 12.81 -63.38
C THR A 677 11.57 11.52 -63.27
N ASP A 678 11.65 10.86 -62.13
CA ASP A 678 12.52 9.68 -61.92
C ASP A 678 11.76 8.37 -61.57
N ASP A 679 10.42 8.36 -61.60
CA ASP A 679 9.65 7.13 -61.38
C ASP A 679 9.62 6.24 -62.65
N ILE A 680 9.63 4.91 -62.47
CA ILE A 680 9.71 3.90 -63.55
C ILE A 680 8.50 3.98 -64.49
N LEU A 681 7.34 4.44 -64.00
CA LEU A 681 6.16 4.70 -64.83
C LEU A 681 6.32 5.94 -65.73
N THR A 682 6.99 6.99 -65.25
CA THR A 682 7.42 8.15 -66.05
C THR A 682 8.56 7.76 -67.02
N SER A 683 9.38 6.80 -66.63
CA SER A 683 10.47 6.22 -67.42
C SER A 683 9.97 5.28 -68.53
N ALA A 684 8.89 4.52 -68.31
CA ALA A 684 8.20 3.72 -69.33
C ALA A 684 7.55 4.62 -70.41
N LEU A 685 7.06 5.79 -70.01
CA LEU A 685 6.64 6.90 -70.88
C LEU A 685 7.83 7.48 -71.68
N ALA A 686 9.01 7.62 -71.07
CA ALA A 686 10.22 8.12 -71.72
C ALA A 686 10.92 7.10 -72.64
N MET A 687 10.73 5.79 -72.39
CA MET A 687 11.28 4.67 -73.18
C MET A 687 10.41 4.25 -74.38
N GLY A 688 9.25 4.88 -74.56
CA GLY A 688 8.44 4.73 -75.77
C GLY A 688 7.68 3.40 -75.87
N ILE A 689 7.23 2.84 -74.74
CA ILE A 689 6.25 1.74 -74.73
C ILE A 689 4.86 2.35 -75.01
N PRO A 690 4.28 2.19 -76.22
CA PRO A 690 3.19 3.06 -76.68
C PRO A 690 1.79 2.72 -76.15
N GLU A 691 1.61 1.72 -75.28
CA GLU A 691 0.28 1.15 -75.00
C GLU A 691 -0.18 1.17 -73.53
N ILE A 692 0.61 1.62 -72.55
CA ILE A 692 0.22 1.47 -71.13
C ILE A 692 -0.26 2.77 -70.44
N ALA A 693 0.23 3.96 -70.78
CA ALA A 693 0.17 5.05 -69.78
C ALA A 693 -1.03 6.02 -69.83
N GLU A 694 -1.66 6.33 -70.96
CA GLU A 694 -2.80 7.29 -70.97
C GLU A 694 -4.18 6.64 -70.80
N SER A 695 -4.32 5.33 -71.02
CA SER A 695 -5.60 4.61 -70.95
C SER A 695 -5.73 3.61 -69.79
N ALA A 696 -4.67 3.36 -69.00
CA ALA A 696 -4.71 2.37 -67.93
C ALA A 696 -5.72 2.70 -66.81
N ASN A 697 -6.11 3.97 -66.66
CA ASN A 697 -7.04 4.43 -65.61
C ASN A 697 -8.33 5.10 -66.10
N GLU A 698 -8.60 5.17 -67.40
CA GLU A 698 -9.84 5.80 -67.89
C GLU A 698 -11.12 5.08 -67.40
N HIS A 699 -10.98 3.82 -66.96
CA HIS A 699 -12.08 2.97 -66.50
C HIS A 699 -11.93 2.44 -65.06
N ALA A 700 -10.83 2.75 -64.38
CA ALA A 700 -10.68 2.40 -62.97
C ALA A 700 -11.55 3.33 -62.11
N THR A 701 -12.18 2.78 -61.08
CA THR A 701 -12.91 3.53 -60.06
C THR A 701 -12.06 3.63 -58.80
N SER A 702 -12.58 4.29 -57.75
CA SER A 702 -11.95 4.29 -56.43
C SER A 702 -11.97 2.90 -55.77
N MET A 703 -12.35 1.83 -56.48
CA MET A 703 -12.31 0.45 -55.98
C MET A 703 -11.09 -0.32 -56.48
N GLN A 704 -10.35 0.19 -57.48
CA GLN A 704 -9.14 -0.46 -58.00
C GLN A 704 -7.87 0.33 -57.66
N GLU A 705 -6.76 -0.39 -57.49
CA GLU A 705 -5.44 0.17 -57.16
C GLU A 705 -4.34 -0.54 -57.95
N LEU A 706 -3.32 0.21 -58.37
CA LEU A 706 -2.07 -0.35 -58.85
C LEU A 706 -1.04 -0.29 -57.70
N SER A 707 -0.49 -1.44 -57.32
CA SER A 707 0.41 -1.58 -56.16
C SER A 707 1.64 -2.42 -56.51
N LYS A 708 2.79 -2.14 -55.89
CA LYS A 708 3.96 -3.04 -55.93
C LYS A 708 3.78 -4.27 -55.03
N HIS A 709 2.87 -4.19 -54.06
CA HIS A 709 2.59 -5.30 -53.14
C HIS A 709 1.42 -6.15 -53.67
N PRO A 710 1.48 -7.49 -53.51
CA PRO A 710 0.49 -8.42 -54.07
C PRO A 710 -0.91 -8.29 -53.48
N HIS A 711 -1.03 -7.76 -52.26
CA HIS A 711 -2.29 -7.49 -51.58
C HIS A 711 -2.17 -6.27 -50.67
N LEU A 712 -3.30 -5.61 -50.44
CA LEU A 712 -3.48 -4.53 -49.48
C LEU A 712 -4.68 -4.84 -48.58
N ALA A 713 -4.66 -4.26 -47.38
CA ALA A 713 -5.82 -4.16 -46.53
C ALA A 713 -5.96 -2.72 -46.03
N GLU A 714 -7.18 -2.27 -45.80
CA GLU A 714 -7.46 -0.97 -45.20
C GLU A 714 -8.50 -1.10 -44.12
N CYS A 715 -8.42 -0.23 -43.13
CA CYS A 715 -9.45 -0.09 -42.12
C CYS A 715 -9.39 1.31 -41.53
N HIS A 716 -10.39 1.65 -40.73
CA HIS A 716 -10.32 2.80 -39.86
C HIS A 716 -10.01 2.36 -38.43
N LEU A 717 -9.08 3.06 -37.80
CA LEU A 717 -8.94 3.11 -36.35
C LEU A 717 -9.87 4.21 -35.83
N TYR A 718 -10.82 3.83 -34.99
CA TYR A 718 -11.65 4.78 -34.25
C TYR A 718 -11.01 4.98 -32.88
N LEU A 719 -10.71 6.22 -32.53
CA LEU A 719 -9.95 6.58 -31.34
C LEU A 719 -10.68 7.67 -30.55
N GLU A 720 -10.74 7.49 -29.23
CA GLU A 720 -11.25 8.47 -28.28
C GLU A 720 -10.37 8.48 -27.02
N PRO A 721 -10.18 9.62 -26.36
CA PRO A 721 -9.53 9.66 -25.06
C PRO A 721 -10.45 9.02 -24.00
N CYS A 722 -9.86 8.45 -22.97
CA CYS A 722 -10.56 7.79 -21.88
C CYS A 722 -9.93 8.21 -20.55
N LEU A 723 -10.75 8.75 -19.66
CA LEU A 723 -10.31 9.24 -18.36
C LEU A 723 -11.00 8.44 -17.26
N LYS A 724 -10.23 7.64 -16.53
CA LYS A 724 -10.76 6.68 -15.54
C LYS A 724 -10.20 6.96 -14.15
N LEU A 725 -11.02 6.81 -13.13
CA LEU A 725 -10.62 6.87 -11.73
C LEU A 725 -10.51 5.44 -11.17
N LEU A 726 -9.34 5.07 -10.68
CA LEU A 726 -9.02 3.76 -10.14
C LEU A 726 -8.80 3.84 -8.62
N GLU A 727 -9.34 2.89 -7.86
CA GLU A 727 -9.00 2.71 -6.44
C GLU A 727 -7.79 1.76 -6.32
N ILE A 728 -6.63 2.30 -5.92
CA ILE A 728 -5.38 1.55 -5.75
C ILE A 728 -5.14 1.32 -4.25
N PRO A 729 -5.00 0.06 -3.78
CA PRO A 729 -4.61 -0.23 -2.40
C PRO A 729 -3.14 0.14 -2.18
N LEU A 730 -2.86 0.93 -1.15
CA LEU A 730 -1.51 1.37 -0.80
C LEU A 730 -0.88 0.45 0.23
N PHE A 731 -1.52 0.32 1.40
CA PHE A 731 -1.00 -0.45 2.52
C PHE A 731 -2.11 -0.83 3.50
N SER A 732 -1.82 -1.80 4.36
CA SER A 732 -2.71 -2.25 5.41
C SER A 732 -1.92 -2.70 6.64
N LYS A 733 -2.38 -2.34 7.84
CA LYS A 733 -1.81 -2.83 9.11
C LYS A 733 -2.91 -3.16 10.10
N THR A 734 -2.73 -4.26 10.81
CA THR A 734 -3.61 -4.68 11.91
C THR A 734 -2.87 -4.57 13.23
N LEU A 735 -3.41 -3.78 14.15
CA LEU A 735 -2.77 -3.48 15.43
C LEU A 735 -3.82 -3.20 16.53
N LYS A 736 -3.34 -3.15 17.77
CA LYS A 736 -4.13 -2.76 18.94
C LYS A 736 -3.28 -1.86 19.84
N ILE A 737 -3.94 -1.03 20.62
CA ILE A 737 -3.28 -0.17 21.61
C ILE A 737 -2.92 -1.01 22.84
N LEU A 738 -1.64 -1.02 23.19
CA LEU A 738 -1.09 -1.69 24.37
C LEU A 738 -0.23 -0.71 25.17
N ASP A 739 -0.15 -0.90 26.47
CA ASP A 739 0.81 -0.15 27.27
C ASP A 739 2.22 -0.70 27.05
N ASN A 740 3.24 0.06 27.40
CA ASN A 740 4.62 -0.43 27.38
C ASN A 740 4.82 -1.47 28.49
N PRO A 741 5.76 -2.42 28.32
CA PRO A 741 6.08 -3.39 29.38
C PRO A 741 6.53 -2.69 30.66
N GLY A 742 6.21 -3.32 31.79
CA GLY A 742 6.69 -2.85 33.10
C GLY A 742 8.21 -2.95 33.21
N ASN A 743 8.79 -2.11 34.06
CA ASN A 743 10.23 -2.05 34.33
C ASN A 743 10.75 -3.35 34.95
N ASP A 744 12.08 -3.41 35.07
CA ASP A 744 12.76 -4.48 35.76
C ASP A 744 12.50 -4.52 37.27
N MET A 745 12.92 -5.61 37.91
CA MET A 745 12.77 -5.82 39.33
C MET A 745 13.98 -6.46 39.98
N ILE A 746 14.08 -6.24 41.29
CA ILE A 746 14.98 -6.98 42.15
C ILE A 746 14.15 -7.78 43.15
N THR A 747 14.47 -9.07 43.27
CA THR A 747 13.91 -9.94 44.33
C THR A 747 15.01 -10.45 45.25
N ILE A 748 14.90 -10.11 46.53
CA ILE A 748 15.87 -10.49 47.56
C ILE A 748 15.23 -11.52 48.51
N PRO A 749 15.67 -12.79 48.49
CA PRO A 749 15.15 -13.80 49.39
C PRO A 749 15.73 -13.67 50.82
N PHE A 750 14.93 -14.01 51.82
CA PHE A 750 15.33 -14.06 53.23
C PHE A 750 14.54 -15.14 53.99
N GLN A 751 15.02 -15.51 55.18
CA GLN A 751 14.36 -16.48 56.05
C GLN A 751 13.72 -15.80 57.26
N TYR A 752 12.52 -16.25 57.66
CA TYR A 752 11.94 -15.89 58.95
C TYR A 752 12.62 -16.66 60.08
N LEU A 753 13.15 -15.94 61.06
CA LEU A 753 13.82 -16.51 62.24
C LEU A 753 12.80 -16.89 63.34
N ASP A 754 11.78 -17.66 62.97
CA ASP A 754 10.75 -18.16 63.88
C ASP A 754 10.40 -19.64 63.58
N ALA A 755 9.36 -20.17 64.24
CA ALA A 755 8.94 -21.56 64.08
C ALA A 755 7.96 -21.77 62.89
N SER A 756 7.78 -20.78 62.01
CA SER A 756 6.78 -20.80 60.94
C SER A 756 7.20 -21.60 59.69
N GLN A 757 8.49 -21.94 59.57
CA GLN A 757 9.07 -22.57 58.37
C GLN A 757 8.82 -21.77 57.08
N GLN A 758 8.84 -20.44 57.21
CA GLN A 758 8.61 -19.51 56.11
C GLN A 758 9.91 -18.94 55.55
N ILE A 759 9.93 -18.78 54.23
CA ILE A 759 10.86 -17.89 53.54
C ILE A 759 10.07 -16.68 53.02
N GLY A 760 10.75 -15.55 52.96
CA GLY A 760 10.24 -14.31 52.41
C GLY A 760 11.06 -13.86 51.21
N PHE A 761 10.43 -13.11 50.32
CA PHE A 761 11.03 -12.50 49.16
C PHE A 761 10.66 -11.02 49.18
N ASN A 762 11.64 -10.14 49.29
CA ASN A 762 11.42 -8.71 49.14
C ASN A 762 11.59 -8.36 47.66
N THR A 763 10.48 -8.13 46.98
CA THR A 763 10.42 -7.83 45.55
C THR A 763 10.18 -6.34 45.37
N ILE A 764 11.06 -5.68 44.62
CA ILE A 764 11.13 -4.22 44.44
C ILE A 764 11.07 -3.92 42.93
N TYR A 765 10.19 -3.01 42.54
CA TYR A 765 10.09 -2.49 41.17
C TYR A 765 11.17 -1.44 40.92
N GLU A 766 11.92 -1.58 39.84
CA GLU A 766 13.08 -0.73 39.53
C GLU A 766 12.73 0.49 38.67
N SER A 767 13.76 1.32 38.44
CA SER A 767 13.69 2.43 37.49
C SER A 767 13.70 1.88 36.06
N PHE A 768 13.10 2.62 35.13
CA PHE A 768 13.08 2.26 33.72
C PHE A 768 14.50 2.19 33.14
N LEU A 769 14.78 1.12 32.41
CA LEU A 769 15.98 0.91 31.61
C LEU A 769 15.55 0.56 30.18
N LYS A 770 16.34 0.97 29.20
CA LYS A 770 16.12 0.61 27.80
C LYS A 770 16.63 -0.81 27.60
N GLU A 771 15.70 -1.74 27.39
CA GLU A 771 15.98 -3.16 27.22
C GLU A 771 14.98 -3.76 26.22
N PRO A 772 15.30 -4.91 25.58
CA PRO A 772 14.36 -5.60 24.71
C PRO A 772 13.10 -6.06 25.45
N TYR A 773 12.04 -6.39 24.68
CA TYR A 773 10.76 -6.81 25.27
C TYR A 773 10.91 -8.00 26.24
N PRO A 774 10.20 -8.03 27.39
CA PRO A 774 10.32 -9.07 28.41
C PRO A 774 10.24 -10.52 27.90
N ALA A 775 10.94 -11.42 28.60
CA ALA A 775 10.93 -12.84 28.27
C ALA A 775 9.55 -13.48 28.49
N ILE A 776 9.25 -14.51 27.70
CA ILE A 776 7.95 -15.19 27.66
C ILE A 776 7.88 -16.27 28.75
N VAL A 777 6.79 -16.27 29.53
CA VAL A 777 6.46 -17.32 30.50
C VAL A 777 5.18 -18.05 30.10
N THR A 778 4.16 -17.30 29.70
CA THR A 778 2.82 -17.83 29.38
C THR A 778 2.52 -17.74 27.89
N ASP A 779 1.54 -18.54 27.43
CA ASP A 779 1.09 -18.49 26.02
C ASP A 779 0.47 -17.13 25.66
N ALA A 780 -0.09 -16.40 26.64
CA ALA A 780 -0.61 -15.05 26.44
C ALA A 780 0.51 -14.03 26.14
N ASP A 781 1.69 -14.21 26.75
CA ASP A 781 2.83 -13.33 26.54
C ASP A 781 3.34 -13.42 25.10
N VAL A 782 3.26 -14.59 24.47
CA VAL A 782 3.62 -14.78 23.04
C VAL A 782 2.79 -13.84 22.16
N THR A 783 1.49 -13.76 22.43
CA THR A 783 0.56 -12.95 21.65
C THR A 783 0.78 -11.47 21.95
N LEU A 784 0.91 -11.09 23.23
CA LEU A 784 1.17 -9.70 23.63
C LEU A 784 2.48 -9.16 23.08
N ARG A 785 3.57 -9.94 23.15
CA ARG A 785 4.86 -9.57 22.59
C ARG A 785 4.76 -9.34 21.09
N LYS A 786 4.15 -10.29 20.36
CA LYS A 786 3.97 -10.16 18.91
C LYS A 786 3.15 -8.92 18.56
N ASP A 787 2.03 -8.71 19.24
CA ASP A 787 1.14 -7.59 18.98
C ASP A 787 1.82 -6.24 19.27
N TYR A 788 2.56 -6.13 20.39
CA TYR A 788 3.29 -4.92 20.77
C TYR A 788 4.42 -4.59 19.79
N LEU A 789 5.31 -5.56 19.50
CA LEU A 789 6.43 -5.37 18.58
C LEU A 789 5.94 -5.04 17.16
N HIS A 790 4.90 -5.73 16.68
CA HIS A 790 4.30 -5.42 15.38
C HIS A 790 3.70 -4.02 15.35
N ALA A 791 2.95 -3.63 16.37
CA ALA A 791 2.29 -2.33 16.41
C ALA A 791 3.29 -1.17 16.44
N ARG A 792 4.42 -1.32 17.15
CA ARG A 792 5.48 -0.31 17.28
C ARG A 792 6.60 -0.39 16.22
N ASP A 793 6.48 -1.31 15.27
CA ASP A 793 7.50 -1.57 14.23
C ASP A 793 8.90 -1.88 14.81
N LEU A 794 8.97 -2.75 15.82
CA LEU A 794 10.20 -3.13 16.52
C LEU A 794 10.65 -4.57 16.18
N PHE A 795 11.96 -4.79 16.11
CA PHE A 795 12.54 -6.14 16.13
C PHE A 795 12.58 -6.72 17.54
N GLU A 796 12.75 -8.03 17.67
CA GLU A 796 12.87 -8.70 18.99
C GLU A 796 14.08 -8.22 19.79
N THR A 797 15.12 -7.71 19.11
CA THR A 797 16.34 -7.18 19.71
C THR A 797 16.31 -5.67 19.94
N ASP A 798 15.28 -4.97 19.44
CA ASP A 798 15.16 -3.52 19.62
C ASP A 798 14.82 -3.22 21.08
N ASP A 799 15.51 -2.25 21.67
CA ASP A 799 15.22 -1.79 23.02
C ASP A 799 13.87 -1.05 23.06
N ILE A 800 13.09 -1.32 24.09
CA ILE A 800 11.92 -0.52 24.44
C ILE A 800 12.41 0.83 24.97
N VAL A 801 11.98 1.92 24.33
CA VAL A 801 12.45 3.28 24.65
C VAL A 801 11.53 4.06 25.60
N PHE A 802 10.31 3.56 25.82
CA PHE A 802 9.29 4.17 26.67
C PHE A 802 8.93 3.25 27.84
N GLN A 803 8.82 3.81 29.05
CA GLN A 803 8.35 3.07 30.22
C GLN A 803 6.83 2.82 30.16
N SER A 804 6.35 1.84 30.93
CA SER A 804 4.91 1.65 31.19
C SER A 804 4.30 2.94 31.76
N GLU A 805 3.23 3.42 31.15
CA GLU A 805 2.49 4.58 31.68
C GLU A 805 1.59 4.15 32.85
N SER A 806 1.01 2.96 32.79
CA SER A 806 0.24 2.43 33.93
C SER A 806 1.15 1.93 35.05
N PRO A 807 0.76 2.13 36.33
CA PRO A 807 1.58 1.77 37.48
C PRO A 807 1.68 0.24 37.66
N PRO A 808 2.72 -0.27 38.33
CA PRO A 808 2.81 -1.68 38.69
C PRO A 808 1.68 -2.01 39.66
N ARG A 809 0.88 -3.02 39.33
CA ARG A 809 -0.33 -3.38 40.08
C ARG A 809 -0.29 -4.76 40.68
N TYR A 810 0.23 -5.73 39.93
CA TYR A 810 0.24 -7.11 40.37
C TYR A 810 1.65 -7.68 40.42
N VAL A 811 1.90 -8.60 41.36
CA VAL A 811 3.08 -9.48 41.34
C VAL A 811 2.61 -10.91 41.15
N GLU A 812 2.99 -11.51 40.02
CA GLU A 812 2.85 -12.94 39.79
C GLU A 812 4.02 -13.68 40.41
N VAL A 813 3.69 -14.73 41.17
CA VAL A 813 4.66 -15.59 41.83
C VAL A 813 4.49 -17.00 41.29
N TYR A 814 5.50 -17.49 40.59
CA TYR A 814 5.54 -18.84 40.07
C TYR A 814 6.43 -19.71 40.97
N ARG A 815 6.07 -21.00 41.12
CA ARG A 815 6.85 -21.94 41.94
C ARG A 815 6.84 -23.35 41.38
N MET A 816 8.04 -23.91 41.22
CA MET A 816 8.24 -25.31 40.87
C MET A 816 8.89 -26.11 42.00
N ASP A 817 8.59 -27.41 42.02
CA ASP A 817 9.13 -28.39 42.98
C ASP A 817 10.33 -29.17 42.43
N GLU A 818 10.59 -29.05 41.13
CA GLU A 818 11.68 -29.69 40.38
C GLU A 818 12.40 -28.60 39.56
N PRO A 819 13.70 -28.77 39.25
CA PRO A 819 14.47 -27.76 38.52
C PRO A 819 13.86 -27.49 37.13
N PRO A 820 13.67 -26.20 36.75
CA PRO A 820 13.20 -25.85 35.42
C PRO A 820 14.26 -26.18 34.36
N THR A 821 13.80 -26.53 33.16
CA THR A 821 14.62 -26.70 31.95
C THR A 821 14.41 -25.57 30.95
N ALA A 822 13.34 -24.80 31.11
CA ALA A 822 13.05 -23.58 30.35
C ALA A 822 12.14 -22.66 31.16
N LEU A 823 12.11 -21.36 30.82
CA LEU A 823 11.20 -20.38 31.43
C LEU A 823 9.72 -20.77 31.25
N THR A 824 9.37 -21.43 30.15
CA THR A 824 8.01 -21.90 29.87
C THR A 824 7.52 -23.02 30.79
N ASP A 825 8.42 -23.70 31.52
CA ASP A 825 8.03 -24.69 32.54
C ASP A 825 7.23 -24.05 33.68
N PHE A 826 7.40 -22.74 33.91
CA PHE A 826 6.64 -21.99 34.91
C PHE A 826 5.19 -21.69 34.49
N ASN A 827 4.82 -21.77 33.21
CA ASN A 827 3.49 -21.41 32.68
C ASN A 827 2.32 -22.02 33.48
N THR A 828 2.45 -23.30 33.87
CA THR A 828 1.40 -24.03 34.61
C THR A 828 1.58 -24.02 36.13
N ASN A 829 2.58 -23.29 36.62
CA ASN A 829 3.03 -23.29 38.02
C ASN A 829 2.83 -21.92 38.71
N LEU A 830 1.81 -21.15 38.28
CA LEU A 830 1.41 -19.92 38.97
C LEU A 830 0.90 -20.24 40.38
N ARG A 831 1.58 -19.73 41.39
CA ARG A 831 1.29 -20.00 42.81
C ARG A 831 0.31 -18.99 43.39
N GLN A 832 0.53 -17.70 43.12
CA GLN A 832 -0.29 -16.60 43.60
C GLN A 832 -0.05 -15.33 42.77
N THR A 833 -1.07 -14.47 42.75
CA THR A 833 -1.00 -13.11 42.22
C THR A 833 -1.31 -12.16 43.37
N ILE A 834 -0.40 -11.22 43.65
CA ILE A 834 -0.52 -10.26 44.75
C ILE A 834 -0.95 -8.92 44.16
N ASP A 835 -1.99 -8.32 44.73
CA ASP A 835 -2.46 -6.99 44.37
C ASP A 835 -1.74 -5.94 45.24
N LEU A 836 -1.14 -4.94 44.59
CA LEU A 836 -0.34 -3.88 45.21
C LEU A 836 -1.11 -2.57 45.45
N LEU A 837 -2.41 -2.53 45.17
CA LEU A 837 -3.20 -1.33 45.40
C LEU A 837 -3.26 -0.98 46.88
N ILE A 838 -3.00 0.29 47.16
CA ILE A 838 -3.18 0.84 48.49
C ILE A 838 -4.68 0.99 48.73
N GLU A 839 -5.17 0.40 49.84
CA GLU A 839 -6.58 0.47 50.23
C GLU A 839 -7.05 1.95 50.28
N ASP A 840 -8.22 2.23 49.68
CA ASP A 840 -8.81 3.56 49.55
C ASP A 840 -7.92 4.61 48.82
N SER A 841 -7.01 4.18 47.95
CA SER A 841 -6.13 5.07 47.17
C SER A 841 -6.04 4.65 45.69
N GLU A 842 -5.59 5.57 44.84
CA GLU A 842 -5.25 5.32 43.43
C GLU A 842 -3.79 4.90 43.23
N TYR A 843 -2.96 4.99 44.27
CA TYR A 843 -1.55 4.63 44.23
C TYR A 843 -1.33 3.15 44.53
N THR A 844 -0.25 2.60 43.98
CA THR A 844 0.19 1.22 44.24
C THR A 844 1.51 1.21 45.00
N TYR A 845 1.77 0.12 45.71
CA TYR A 845 3.09 -0.14 46.29
C TYR A 845 4.09 -0.52 45.21
N SER A 846 5.29 0.06 45.24
CA SER A 846 6.42 -0.33 44.37
C SER A 846 7.28 -1.47 44.93
N GLN A 847 6.88 -2.03 46.08
CA GLN A 847 7.57 -3.12 46.74
C GLN A 847 6.57 -4.00 47.49
N THR A 848 6.87 -5.29 47.61
CA THR A 848 6.08 -6.20 48.43
C THR A 848 6.94 -7.30 49.02
N ILE A 849 6.50 -7.83 50.16
CA ILE A 849 7.11 -9.01 50.79
C ILE A 849 6.20 -10.20 50.51
N VAL A 850 6.71 -11.14 49.72
CA VAL A 850 6.04 -12.39 49.40
C VAL A 850 6.54 -13.48 50.33
N ASN A 851 5.63 -14.19 51.00
CA ASN A 851 6.00 -15.29 51.91
C ASN A 851 5.45 -16.61 51.40
N ASP A 852 6.23 -17.68 51.55
CA ASP A 852 5.76 -19.06 51.31
C ASP A 852 6.28 -20.01 52.40
N VAL A 853 5.50 -21.07 52.64
CA VAL A 853 5.84 -22.11 53.63
C VAL A 853 6.45 -23.29 52.89
N LEU A 854 7.65 -23.69 53.29
CA LEU A 854 8.41 -24.76 52.64
C LEU A 854 8.52 -26.02 53.49
N GLN A 855 8.60 -27.17 52.82
CA GLN A 855 9.05 -28.40 53.47
C GLN A 855 10.57 -28.36 53.64
N THR A 856 11.05 -28.80 54.80
CA THR A 856 12.48 -28.85 55.06
C THR A 856 13.17 -29.93 54.21
N ASN A 857 14.43 -29.66 53.81
CA ASN A 857 15.26 -30.51 52.98
C ASN A 857 14.65 -30.83 51.59
N LYS A 858 13.86 -29.90 51.05
CA LYS A 858 13.36 -29.92 49.67
C LYS A 858 13.69 -28.59 48.98
N LYS A 859 14.14 -28.68 47.73
CA LYS A 859 14.42 -27.52 46.88
C LYS A 859 13.14 -27.06 46.18
N TYR A 860 13.02 -25.75 46.01
CA TYR A 860 11.95 -25.09 45.27
C TYR A 860 12.54 -24.01 44.39
N TYR A 861 11.91 -23.76 43.25
CA TYR A 861 12.36 -22.79 42.26
C TYR A 861 11.30 -21.72 42.09
N TYR A 862 11.68 -20.46 42.26
CA TYR A 862 10.77 -19.32 42.21
C TYR A 862 11.13 -18.37 41.08
N LEU A 863 10.08 -17.80 40.47
CA LEU A 863 10.15 -16.77 39.44
C LEU A 863 9.08 -15.72 39.74
N PHE A 864 9.44 -14.44 39.64
CA PHE A 864 8.57 -13.31 39.95
C PHE A 864 8.43 -12.40 38.73
N ARG A 865 7.24 -11.82 38.56
CA ARG A 865 6.94 -10.86 37.49
C ARG A 865 5.97 -9.78 37.96
N PHE A 866 6.25 -8.51 37.66
CA PHE A 866 5.29 -7.43 37.85
C PHE A 866 4.39 -7.36 36.63
N LEU A 867 3.10 -7.14 36.86
CA LEU A 867 2.17 -6.72 35.82
C LEU A 867 1.73 -5.29 36.12
N SER A 868 1.61 -4.50 35.06
CA SER A 868 1.00 -3.18 35.16
C SER A 868 -0.51 -3.27 35.46
N GLU A 869 -1.16 -2.15 35.76
CA GLU A 869 -2.62 -2.09 35.97
C GLU A 869 -3.38 -2.60 34.73
N ASN A 870 -2.86 -2.37 33.53
CA ASN A 870 -3.37 -2.93 32.27
C ASN A 870 -2.98 -4.41 32.03
N LYS A 871 -2.36 -5.06 33.02
CA LYS A 871 -1.86 -6.45 32.99
C LYS A 871 -0.79 -6.70 31.93
N ILE A 872 -0.05 -5.67 31.53
CA ILE A 872 1.11 -5.85 30.66
C ILE A 872 2.27 -6.40 31.50
N PRO A 873 2.89 -7.53 31.11
CA PRO A 873 4.01 -8.11 31.84
C PRO A 873 5.26 -7.24 31.74
N GLY A 874 5.94 -7.03 32.87
CA GLY A 874 7.29 -6.49 32.92
C GLY A 874 8.37 -7.58 32.87
N HIS A 875 9.62 -7.17 33.10
CA HIS A 875 10.75 -8.10 33.12
C HIS A 875 10.66 -9.09 34.30
N LEU A 876 11.37 -10.21 34.13
CA LEU A 876 11.37 -11.31 35.06
C LEU A 876 12.46 -11.14 36.11
N SER A 877 12.20 -11.55 37.34
CA SER A 877 13.29 -11.77 38.29
C SER A 877 14.23 -12.88 37.81
N GLN A 878 15.45 -12.88 38.32
CA GLN A 878 16.30 -14.07 38.30
C GLN A 878 15.57 -15.30 38.90
N ILE A 879 15.89 -16.50 38.42
CA ILE A 879 15.30 -17.74 38.97
C ILE A 879 15.98 -18.07 40.30
N LEU A 880 15.19 -18.15 41.37
CA LEU A 880 15.70 -18.39 42.72
C LEU A 880 15.48 -19.85 43.15
N GLU A 881 16.57 -20.60 43.31
CA GLU A 881 16.57 -21.90 44.00
C GLU A 881 16.60 -21.67 45.52
N CYS A 882 15.58 -22.17 46.20
CA CYS A 882 15.40 -22.02 47.64
C CYS A 882 15.33 -23.40 48.32
N GLU A 883 16.13 -23.60 49.36
CA GLU A 883 16.08 -24.79 50.21
C GLU A 883 16.06 -24.40 51.68
N LEU A 884 15.08 -24.89 52.44
CA LEU A 884 15.06 -24.76 53.89
C LEU A 884 15.67 -26.03 54.52
N VAL A 885 16.93 -25.97 54.95
CA VAL A 885 17.65 -27.14 55.48
C VAL A 885 17.37 -27.31 56.97
N ASP A 886 17.02 -28.54 57.38
CA ASP A 886 16.90 -28.95 58.79
C ASP A 886 17.91 -30.07 59.08
N ASP A 887 18.94 -29.75 59.85
CA ASP A 887 20.03 -30.67 60.22
C ASP A 887 19.78 -31.42 61.54
N GLY A 888 18.57 -31.30 62.10
CA GLY A 888 18.18 -31.89 63.38
C GLY A 888 18.49 -31.03 64.61
N GLY A 889 19.07 -29.84 64.42
CA GLY A 889 19.29 -28.84 65.48
C GLY A 889 18.88 -27.41 65.09
N TYR A 890 19.18 -27.00 63.85
CA TYR A 890 18.90 -25.66 63.33
C TYR A 890 18.23 -25.74 61.96
N ILE A 891 17.29 -24.81 61.72
CA ILE A 891 16.67 -24.61 60.42
C ILE A 891 17.30 -23.36 59.78
N TYR A 892 17.91 -23.51 58.60
CA TYR A 892 18.52 -22.40 57.87
C TYR A 892 18.22 -22.47 56.36
N SER A 893 18.08 -21.31 55.71
CA SER A 893 17.84 -21.22 54.27
C SER A 893 19.13 -21.22 53.46
N LYS A 894 19.11 -21.89 52.31
CA LYS A 894 20.06 -21.68 51.22
C LYS A 894 19.32 -21.09 50.03
N PHE A 895 19.93 -20.06 49.45
CA PHE A 895 19.45 -19.42 48.24
C PHE A 895 20.55 -19.51 47.19
N ASN A 896 20.19 -19.93 45.99
CA ASN A 896 21.05 -19.88 44.83
C ASN A 896 20.27 -19.24 43.67
N THR A 897 20.98 -18.60 42.76
CA THR A 897 20.40 -18.08 41.52
C THR A 897 20.76 -19.02 40.39
N LEU A 898 19.79 -19.32 39.52
CA LEU A 898 20.06 -20.04 38.27
C LEU A 898 20.16 -19.02 37.13
N GLU A 899 21.22 -19.15 36.33
CA GLU A 899 21.41 -18.41 35.10
C GLU A 899 20.82 -19.19 33.91
N ASP A 900 20.65 -18.55 32.75
CA ASP A 900 20.12 -19.20 31.55
C ASP A 900 20.94 -20.45 31.14
N SER A 901 22.26 -20.41 31.34
CA SER A 901 23.15 -21.56 31.09
C SER A 901 22.85 -22.76 31.98
N ASP A 902 22.24 -22.55 33.17
CA ASP A 902 21.87 -23.62 34.09
C ASP A 902 20.54 -24.30 33.70
N LEU A 903 19.78 -23.69 32.78
CA LEU A 903 18.53 -24.24 32.25
C LEU A 903 18.78 -25.22 31.10
N GLU A 904 19.93 -25.14 30.42
CA GLU A 904 20.29 -26.04 29.34
C GLU A 904 20.50 -27.48 29.85
N THR A 905 19.75 -28.43 29.28
CA THR A 905 20.04 -29.85 29.49
C THR A 905 21.01 -30.32 28.42
N ASP A 906 22.12 -30.97 28.82
CA ASP A 906 23.01 -31.65 27.89
C ASP A 906 22.23 -32.66 27.03
N ILE A 907 21.88 -32.29 25.80
CA ILE A 907 21.20 -33.17 24.87
C ILE A 907 22.23 -34.16 24.33
N PHE A 908 22.35 -35.33 24.99
CA PHE A 908 23.14 -36.43 24.44
C PHE A 908 22.45 -36.99 23.19
N ILE A 909 22.87 -36.56 22.00
CA ILE A 909 22.38 -37.10 20.72
C ILE A 909 22.85 -38.57 20.59
N ASN A 910 21.92 -39.51 20.54
CA ASN A 910 22.15 -40.96 20.40
C ASN A 910 22.99 -41.62 21.54
N PRO A 911 22.49 -41.68 22.79
CA PRO A 911 23.24 -42.23 23.93
C PRO A 911 23.40 -43.77 23.89
N SER A 912 22.94 -44.45 22.83
CA SER A 912 23.01 -45.91 22.72
C SER A 912 23.32 -46.38 21.30
N ILE A 913 24.25 -47.33 21.17
CA ILE A 913 24.66 -47.96 19.92
C ILE A 913 24.35 -49.46 19.99
N LYS A 914 23.72 -50.01 18.95
CA LYS A 914 23.42 -51.46 18.85
C LYS A 914 24.64 -52.19 18.30
N PHE A 915 25.10 -53.24 18.97
CA PHE A 915 26.16 -54.14 18.50
C PHE A 915 25.78 -55.62 18.69
N LYS A 916 26.45 -56.54 17.98
CA LYS A 916 26.12 -57.97 18.01
C LYS A 916 26.93 -58.78 19.02
N LYS A 917 28.26 -58.82 18.86
CA LYS A 917 29.15 -59.71 19.63
C LYS A 917 30.39 -59.02 20.19
N ILE A 918 30.88 -57.97 19.53
CA ILE A 918 32.14 -57.29 19.87
C ILE A 918 31.84 -55.80 19.93
N ILE A 919 32.40 -55.13 20.93
CA ILE A 919 32.45 -53.68 21.09
C ILE A 919 33.91 -53.27 21.21
N GLN A 920 34.30 -52.21 20.52
CA GLN A 920 35.62 -51.59 20.64
C GLN A 920 35.40 -50.17 21.13
N LEU A 921 36.00 -49.84 22.27
CA LEU A 921 35.97 -48.51 22.84
C LEU A 921 37.33 -47.85 22.58
N GLN A 922 37.33 -46.70 21.92
CA GLN A 922 38.53 -45.91 21.66
C GLN A 922 38.22 -44.43 21.87
N PRO A 923 39.16 -43.66 22.44
CA PRO A 923 39.06 -42.20 22.43
C PRO A 923 38.96 -41.69 20.99
N HIS A 924 38.26 -40.56 20.80
CA HIS A 924 38.23 -39.87 19.51
C HIS A 924 39.65 -39.49 19.08
N VAL A 925 39.94 -39.44 17.77
CA VAL A 925 41.31 -39.16 17.27
C VAL A 925 41.83 -37.82 17.82
N ALA A 926 40.97 -36.81 17.92
CA ALA A 926 41.32 -35.51 18.50
C ALA A 926 41.75 -35.57 19.98
N GLN A 927 41.30 -36.57 20.75
CA GLN A 927 41.75 -36.82 22.12
C GLN A 927 43.14 -37.47 22.16
N LEU A 928 43.58 -38.10 21.07
CA LEU A 928 44.87 -38.77 20.93
C LEU A 928 45.93 -37.91 20.23
N THR A 929 45.52 -36.87 19.52
CA THR A 929 46.42 -35.93 18.85
C THR A 929 47.27 -35.20 19.86
N LEU A 930 48.58 -35.13 19.63
CA LEU A 930 49.49 -34.40 20.50
C LEU A 930 49.35 -32.89 20.26
N ASP A 931 49.07 -32.13 21.31
CA ASP A 931 49.23 -30.68 21.29
C ASP A 931 50.68 -30.33 21.67
N THR A 932 51.38 -29.72 20.72
CA THR A 932 52.77 -29.29 20.87
C THR A 932 52.92 -27.79 21.02
N SER A 933 51.82 -27.05 21.20
CA SER A 933 51.82 -25.59 21.34
C SER A 933 52.72 -25.10 22.48
N GLY A 934 52.83 -25.88 23.56
CA GLY A 934 53.69 -25.62 24.72
C GLY A 934 55.10 -26.21 24.67
N VAL A 935 55.49 -26.94 23.61
CA VAL A 935 56.76 -27.67 23.52
C VAL A 935 57.87 -26.82 22.88
N ASP A 936 59.01 -26.68 23.56
CA ASP A 936 60.21 -26.03 23.00
C ASP A 936 61.12 -27.03 22.30
N TYR A 937 61.07 -27.06 20.97
CA TYR A 937 61.87 -27.96 20.13
C TYR A 937 63.39 -27.72 20.18
N GLN A 938 63.88 -26.69 20.88
CA GLN A 938 65.32 -26.49 21.10
C GLN A 938 65.89 -27.35 22.25
N ASN A 939 65.02 -27.85 23.14
CA ASN A 939 65.42 -28.68 24.28
C ASN A 939 65.41 -30.18 23.93
N THR A 940 66.02 -30.99 24.79
CA THR A 940 65.99 -32.45 24.59
C THR A 940 64.58 -32.99 24.82
N ALA A 941 64.17 -34.02 24.06
CA ALA A 941 62.83 -34.62 24.18
C ALA A 941 62.48 -35.06 25.62
N THR A 942 63.46 -35.45 26.43
CA THR A 942 63.27 -35.81 27.84
C THR A 942 62.90 -34.62 28.72
N GLN A 943 63.37 -33.41 28.39
CA GLN A 943 63.08 -32.18 29.14
C GLN A 943 61.69 -31.61 28.81
N GLU A 944 61.22 -31.82 27.57
CA GLU A 944 59.96 -31.29 27.08
C GLU A 944 58.76 -32.24 27.22
N LEU A 945 58.98 -33.46 27.73
CA LEU A 945 57.91 -34.46 27.88
C LEU A 945 56.75 -33.95 28.74
N ASN A 946 57.04 -33.16 29.79
CA ASN A 946 56.01 -32.59 30.67
C ASN A 946 55.23 -31.43 30.02
N ASN A 947 55.77 -30.84 28.95
CA ASN A 947 55.14 -29.72 28.22
C ASN A 947 54.28 -30.22 27.05
N LEU A 948 54.36 -31.52 26.72
CA LEU A 948 53.58 -32.18 25.69
C LEU A 948 52.21 -32.56 26.25
N GLN A 949 51.14 -32.01 25.67
CA GLN A 949 49.77 -32.36 26.05
C GLN A 949 49.17 -33.37 25.06
N ILE A 950 48.31 -34.26 25.57
CA ILE A 950 47.64 -35.29 24.77
C ILE A 950 46.16 -34.91 24.63
N GLY A 951 45.75 -34.56 23.42
CA GLY A 951 44.41 -34.10 23.06
C GLY A 951 44.42 -32.62 22.63
N ILE A 952 43.68 -32.29 21.58
CA ILE A 952 43.49 -30.91 21.06
C ILE A 952 42.07 -30.38 21.31
N VAL A 953 41.42 -30.88 22.35
CA VAL A 953 40.00 -30.62 22.66
C VAL A 953 39.87 -30.08 24.08
N ASP A 954 38.91 -29.19 24.29
CA ASP A 954 38.73 -28.46 25.57
C ASP A 954 38.44 -29.40 26.74
N GLU A 955 37.78 -30.53 26.48
CA GLU A 955 37.48 -31.55 27.48
C GLU A 955 38.24 -32.87 27.26
N PRO A 956 39.37 -33.10 27.96
CA PRO A 956 40.10 -34.36 27.87
C PRO A 956 39.34 -35.52 28.52
N VAL A 957 39.49 -36.73 27.95
CA VAL A 957 38.92 -37.98 28.52
C VAL A 957 39.82 -38.64 29.58
N TRP A 958 41.05 -38.15 29.75
CA TRP A 958 42.07 -38.77 30.59
C TRP A 958 41.72 -38.66 32.09
N GLU A 959 42.00 -39.72 32.85
CA GLU A 959 41.67 -39.92 34.27
C GLU A 959 40.16 -39.85 34.61
N LYS A 960 39.28 -39.61 33.61
CA LYS A 960 37.82 -39.67 33.76
C LYS A 960 37.34 -41.13 33.70
N THR A 961 36.34 -41.44 34.51
CA THR A 961 35.69 -42.77 34.53
C THR A 961 34.32 -42.70 33.85
N PHE A 962 34.15 -43.46 32.78
CA PHE A 962 32.90 -43.57 32.02
C PHE A 962 32.16 -44.83 32.40
N LYS A 963 30.84 -44.73 32.59
CA LYS A 963 29.99 -45.89 32.89
C LYS A 963 29.22 -46.29 31.63
N LEU A 964 29.55 -47.44 31.06
CA LEU A 964 28.85 -48.02 29.92
C LEU A 964 27.87 -49.10 30.38
N ARG A 965 26.59 -48.93 30.09
CA ARG A 965 25.55 -49.93 30.35
C ARG A 965 25.27 -50.77 29.10
N LEU A 966 25.59 -52.05 29.16
CA LEU A 966 25.25 -53.02 28.13
C LEU A 966 23.91 -53.68 28.48
N THR A 967 22.90 -53.54 27.62
CA THR A 967 21.59 -54.18 27.82
C THR A 967 21.36 -55.27 26.78
N SER A 968 21.13 -56.50 27.24
CA SER A 968 20.76 -57.63 26.37
C SER A 968 19.35 -57.42 25.81
N GLN A 969 19.23 -57.25 24.50
CA GLN A 969 17.91 -57.12 23.85
C GLN A 969 17.06 -58.39 23.94
N LYS A 970 17.68 -59.56 24.15
CA LYS A 970 16.96 -60.84 24.23
C LYS A 970 16.47 -61.18 25.64
N THR A 971 17.22 -60.77 26.67
CA THR A 971 16.94 -61.15 28.07
C THR A 971 16.62 -59.96 28.98
N GLY A 972 16.80 -58.72 28.51
CA GLY A 972 16.64 -57.50 29.29
C GLY A 972 17.70 -57.29 30.38
N GLN A 973 18.63 -58.24 30.55
CA GLN A 973 19.68 -58.15 31.57
C GLN A 973 20.69 -57.05 31.22
N GLN A 974 21.11 -56.31 32.25
CA GLN A 974 22.02 -55.18 32.14
C GLN A 974 23.37 -55.52 32.79
N LEU A 975 24.46 -55.08 32.17
CA LEU A 975 25.82 -55.13 32.69
C LEU A 975 26.42 -53.73 32.62
N ASP A 976 26.87 -53.21 33.75
CA ASP A 976 27.54 -51.91 33.83
C ASP A 976 29.06 -52.11 33.82
N LEU A 977 29.76 -51.42 32.92
CA LEU A 977 31.22 -51.38 32.81
C LEU A 977 31.70 -49.98 33.18
N ASN A 978 32.56 -49.86 34.18
CA ASN A 978 33.27 -48.62 34.48
C ASN A 978 34.61 -48.67 33.75
N VAL A 979 34.84 -47.71 32.86
CA VAL A 979 36.07 -47.61 32.06
C VAL A 979 36.75 -46.29 32.36
N THR A 980 37.98 -46.37 32.87
CA THR A 980 38.83 -45.20 33.12
C THR A 980 39.92 -45.15 32.06
N PHE A 981 40.09 -44.01 31.40
CA PHE A 981 41.16 -43.81 30.42
C PHE A 981 42.39 -43.20 31.11
N ASN A 982 43.42 -44.01 31.34
CA ASN A 982 44.64 -43.51 32.00
C ASN A 982 45.76 -43.35 30.96
N ILE A 983 46.54 -42.30 31.10
CA ILE A 983 47.79 -42.13 30.35
C ILE A 983 48.86 -42.97 31.05
N LYS A 984 49.54 -43.85 30.32
CA LYS A 984 50.68 -44.60 30.84
C LYS A 984 51.92 -44.30 30.01
N GLU A 985 52.94 -43.80 30.67
CA GLU A 985 54.29 -43.80 30.13
C GLU A 985 54.85 -45.22 30.16
N GLU A 986 55.19 -45.76 28.99
CA GLU A 986 55.79 -47.08 28.87
C GLU A 986 57.14 -46.96 28.18
N ASP A 987 58.21 -47.15 28.95
CA ASP A 987 59.57 -47.21 28.40
C ASP A 987 59.79 -48.57 27.72
N ARG A 988 59.53 -48.64 26.41
CA ARG A 988 59.59 -49.89 25.62
C ARG A 988 60.99 -50.52 25.56
N TRP A 989 62.01 -49.91 26.16
CA TRP A 989 63.39 -50.42 26.18
C TRP A 989 63.92 -50.77 27.58
N ALA A 990 63.13 -50.58 28.64
CA ALA A 990 63.49 -51.05 29.97
C ALA A 990 63.39 -52.58 30.03
N SER A 991 64.54 -53.27 30.13
CA SER A 991 64.57 -54.71 30.39
C SER A 991 63.92 -55.01 31.75
N PRO A 992 63.20 -56.13 31.91
CA PRO A 992 62.52 -56.44 33.16
C PRO A 992 63.55 -56.67 34.28
N THR A 993 63.45 -55.85 35.33
CA THR A 993 63.96 -56.12 36.68
C THR A 993 62.88 -55.85 37.69
#